data_AF-A0A7C1F1B4-F1
#
_entry.id   AF-A0A7C1F1B4-F1
#
_cell.length_a   1.000
_cell.length_b   1.000
_cell.length_c   1.000
_cell.angle_alpha   90.00
_cell.angle_beta   90.00
_cell.angle_gamma   90.00
#
_symmetry.space_group_name_H-M   'P 1'
#
loop_
_entity.id
_entity.type
_entity.pdbx_description
1 polymer ?
#
loop_
_entity_poly.entity_id
_entity_poly.type
_entity_poly.pdbx_seq_one_letter_code
_entity_poly.pdbx_strand_id
1 'polypeptide(L)'
;MPLVLDADSTVVFTYDHNTHVVTARTGNAEGVPAGGVTVVLGPDTVTIAGTLQSELGCSGDWQPPCEETFLTYDAEDDVWQGTFLVEPNDDQDARGPRYKVALNGGWSENYGLNAQPGGADIPLIVTAPTAVKFYYDHKTKWVTENINSVIAVAVGDFQAALGCARAGGDAGCLRSWLQDPEGDGTYAFTTNEIPAGTYTVQIALNEDDAQRVGEAQTFTVKADGDITYFGYNAESEELTVSTDGAPRGNLQATQAHWVSRDTILWNIPGSPGNRYSLHFSPTAELKLVAAGIEGGAAIPLSFAGGGPGAEILARFPHLTGFTTLKLPAEALAAVPEILRGQAAVTALDPSGRVIDSTGLQLPGVLDDVYFYDGPLGVSWEAGQPTVRVWAPTAQDVKLHLFDDSTTATNETVTMTRDSASGVWSVSGAADWKHKFYLFEVKVYVPSTGRIETNLVTDPYSFSLSMNSTRSQLVDLNDPALMPEGWAAIAKPPLDAPEDIVLYELHVRDFSVSDATVPEELRGTFKAFTVMNSNGMQHLKRLAAAGLTHVHLLPAFDIASVNEDKSTWKTVDEAALAQLPGDSEEQQAAVNAITSEDGFNWGYDPYHYTVPEGSYSTEPDGPTRIKEFREMVQALNSIGLRVVMDVVYNHTNASGLAEKSVLDKVVPGYYHRLNNSGNVERSTCCENTATEHLMMEKLMIDSARTWATAYKVDGFRFDLMGHHMLSNMVNLRAALDALPDGEKIYVYGEGWNFGEVADNARGVNATQLNIGGSGIGVFNDRLRDAARGGGPFDPLNLQGFTTGLWFAPNALENRSADEQRSILLNYMSWIRVGLTGNLREYLFPDGATGVGISYNGVVAGYTRDPQENIVYVSAHDNETLWDAVQAKAPAEATLAERIRMHNLALDLTMLAQGVPFFHAGDELLRSKSLDRNSYNSGDWFNRLDFTYTTNNWAVGLPPRGDNADKYPLIQPLLANPALKVSQADILSSLAHFKTMLQVRKSSVLFRLRTEAEVKQRMKFFNVGREAVPGLVVYQLNNADANRLPDHFDQIVVLFNGSPETITFADSAFAGGAYELHPALAASTDEVVKQATFEAASGAFRVPGRTTAVFVVKNAAFVEPEPTAVAAEPTAEPQGGEPPTSPAQPLNLAWPVALIVAAVLAVMAFAARRRS
;
A
#
# COMPACT_ATOMS: atom_id res chain seq x y z
N MET A 1 42.30 -29.76 5.23
CA MET A 1 43.72 -30.17 5.01
C MET A 1 44.45 -30.19 6.36
N PRO A 2 45.26 -31.22 6.68
CA PRO A 2 46.14 -31.18 7.85
C PRO A 2 47.30 -30.20 7.62
N LEU A 3 47.49 -29.24 8.53
CA LEU A 3 48.67 -28.37 8.53
C LEU A 3 49.88 -29.18 9.02
N VAL A 4 50.83 -29.47 8.12
CA VAL A 4 52.13 -30.07 8.48
C VAL A 4 53.06 -28.93 8.88
N LEU A 5 53.53 -28.94 10.13
CA LEU A 5 54.39 -27.89 10.69
C LEU A 5 55.77 -28.47 11.04
N ASP A 6 56.84 -27.74 10.72
CA ASP A 6 58.18 -28.03 11.23
C ASP A 6 58.28 -27.68 12.73
N ALA A 7 59.18 -28.35 13.46
CA ALA A 7 59.27 -28.38 14.92
C ALA A 7 59.46 -27.04 15.65
N ASP A 8 59.64 -25.91 14.93
CA ASP A 8 59.90 -24.58 15.50
C ASP A 8 59.03 -23.45 14.85
N SER A 9 57.90 -23.80 14.23
CA SER A 9 57.00 -22.85 13.55
C SER A 9 55.96 -22.24 14.49
N THR A 10 55.78 -20.91 14.49
CA THR A 10 54.66 -20.25 15.20
C THR A 10 53.47 -20.06 14.25
N VAL A 11 52.27 -20.49 14.68
CA VAL A 11 51.01 -20.29 13.96
C VAL A 11 50.15 -19.29 14.70
N VAL A 12 49.73 -18.22 14.02
CA VAL A 12 48.78 -17.23 14.53
C VAL A 12 47.40 -17.57 13.98
N PHE A 13 46.46 -17.82 14.88
CA PHE A 13 45.05 -17.93 14.55
C PHE A 13 44.36 -16.59 14.80
N THR A 14 43.57 -16.15 13.85
CA THR A 14 42.72 -14.95 13.94
C THR A 14 41.28 -15.38 13.71
N TYR A 15 40.39 -15.02 14.62
CA TYR A 15 38.96 -15.27 14.51
C TYR A 15 38.23 -13.95 14.34
N ASP A 16 37.48 -13.81 13.25
CA ASP A 16 36.60 -12.67 13.02
C ASP A 16 35.21 -13.00 13.58
N HIS A 17 34.78 -12.26 14.60
CA HIS A 17 33.49 -12.46 15.27
C HIS A 17 32.28 -12.05 14.41
N ASN A 18 32.46 -11.26 13.36
CA ASN A 18 31.38 -10.82 12.48
C ASN A 18 31.21 -11.73 11.27
N THR A 19 32.31 -12.32 10.78
CA THR A 19 32.27 -13.20 9.60
C THR A 19 32.44 -14.68 9.95
N HIS A 20 32.59 -15.02 11.24
CA HIS A 20 32.87 -16.36 11.75
C HIS A 20 34.06 -17.06 11.06
N VAL A 21 35.02 -16.27 10.58
CA VAL A 21 36.18 -16.75 9.83
C VAL A 21 37.35 -16.98 10.79
N VAL A 22 37.89 -18.19 10.78
CA VAL A 22 39.20 -18.51 11.38
C VAL A 22 40.27 -18.47 10.28
N THR A 23 41.24 -17.57 10.42
CA THR A 23 42.43 -17.50 9.56
C THR A 23 43.64 -17.99 10.33
N ALA A 24 44.35 -18.99 9.80
CA ALA A 24 45.63 -19.45 10.34
C ALA A 24 46.80 -18.95 9.47
N ARG A 25 47.82 -18.35 10.10
CA ARG A 25 49.05 -17.88 9.42
C ARG A 25 50.29 -18.43 10.10
N THR A 26 51.21 -19.02 9.35
CA THR A 26 52.55 -19.41 9.82
C THR A 26 53.54 -18.26 9.63
N GLY A 27 54.47 -18.04 10.56
CA GLY A 27 55.54 -17.07 10.33
C GLY A 27 56.73 -17.15 11.30
N ASN A 28 57.94 -17.05 10.73
CA ASN A 28 59.13 -16.48 11.34
C ASN A 28 59.96 -15.78 10.23
N ALA A 29 60.24 -14.48 10.43
CA ALA A 29 61.15 -13.59 9.68
C ALA A 29 60.98 -13.42 8.15
N GLU A 30 60.98 -12.15 7.73
CA GLU A 30 60.94 -11.55 6.38
C GLU A 30 61.22 -12.46 5.15
N GLY A 31 60.26 -12.50 4.21
CA GLY A 31 60.57 -12.63 2.78
C GLY A 31 59.93 -13.76 1.95
N VAL A 32 58.99 -14.57 2.46
CA VAL A 32 58.31 -15.63 1.68
C VAL A 32 56.78 -15.43 1.72
N PRO A 33 56.03 -15.58 0.61
CA PRO A 33 54.57 -15.50 0.63
C PRO A 33 54.00 -16.67 1.44
N ALA A 34 53.31 -16.37 2.54
CA ALA A 34 52.63 -17.38 3.36
C ALA A 34 51.30 -17.78 2.73
N GLY A 35 51.08 -19.08 2.48
CA GLY A 35 49.75 -19.61 2.23
C GLY A 35 48.94 -19.56 3.52
N GLY A 36 47.86 -18.78 3.54
CA GLY A 36 46.89 -18.75 4.64
C GLY A 36 45.73 -19.69 4.35
N VAL A 37 45.26 -20.41 5.36
CA VAL A 37 44.00 -21.18 5.30
C VAL A 37 42.92 -20.37 6.00
N THR A 38 41.81 -20.16 5.30
CA THR A 38 40.60 -19.47 5.80
C THR A 38 39.52 -20.51 5.98
N VAL A 39 38.97 -20.66 7.19
CA VAL A 39 37.86 -21.57 7.51
C VAL A 39 36.68 -20.71 7.93
N VAL A 40 35.57 -20.77 7.20
CA VAL A 40 34.28 -20.23 7.65
C VAL A 40 33.68 -21.25 8.62
N LEU A 41 33.43 -20.87 9.86
CA LEU A 41 32.69 -21.73 10.78
C LEU A 41 31.23 -21.74 10.34
N GLY A 42 30.65 -22.93 10.18
CA GLY A 42 29.22 -23.09 9.92
C GLY A 42 28.37 -22.61 11.11
N PRO A 43 27.04 -22.49 10.94
CA PRO A 43 26.15 -22.10 12.02
C PRO A 43 26.16 -23.13 13.14
N ASP A 44 25.93 -22.69 14.37
CA ASP A 44 25.83 -23.57 15.54
C ASP A 44 24.55 -24.40 15.48
N THR A 45 23.46 -23.82 14.98
CA THR A 45 22.18 -24.49 14.75
C THR A 45 21.54 -24.07 13.43
N VAL A 46 20.78 -25.01 12.85
CA VAL A 46 20.00 -24.83 11.63
C VAL A 46 18.59 -25.35 11.92
N THR A 47 17.59 -24.47 11.90
CA THR A 47 16.21 -24.80 12.26
C THR A 47 15.30 -24.66 11.05
N ILE A 48 14.49 -25.67 10.75
CA ILE A 48 13.35 -25.51 9.85
C ILE A 48 12.22 -24.83 10.63
N ALA A 49 12.05 -23.53 10.38
CA ALA A 49 11.04 -22.70 11.03
C ALA A 49 9.88 -22.46 10.06
N GLY A 50 8.65 -22.71 10.52
CA GLY A 50 7.49 -22.76 9.65
C GLY A 50 6.19 -23.02 10.38
N THR A 51 5.10 -23.14 9.62
CA THR A 51 3.74 -23.47 10.13
C THR A 51 3.58 -24.93 10.54
N LEU A 52 4.61 -25.76 10.31
CA LEU A 52 4.64 -27.18 10.61
C LEU A 52 5.25 -27.50 11.99
N GLN A 53 5.75 -26.49 12.70
CA GLN A 53 6.57 -26.71 13.90
C GLN A 53 5.72 -27.16 15.10
N SER A 54 4.51 -26.60 15.27
CA SER A 54 3.68 -26.94 16.43
C SER A 54 3.26 -28.42 16.43
N GLU A 55 2.97 -28.96 15.25
CA GLU A 55 2.58 -30.35 15.00
C GLU A 55 3.77 -31.31 15.16
N LEU A 56 4.99 -30.85 14.85
CA LEU A 56 6.23 -31.58 15.11
C LEU A 56 6.70 -31.55 16.57
N GLY A 57 5.95 -30.90 17.47
CA GLY A 57 6.20 -30.91 18.92
C GLY A 57 6.78 -29.61 19.48
N CYS A 58 6.92 -28.56 18.67
CA CYS A 58 7.28 -27.23 19.18
C CYS A 58 6.12 -26.59 19.95
N SER A 59 6.42 -25.58 20.78
CA SER A 59 5.39 -24.84 21.52
C SER A 59 4.51 -23.93 20.65
N GLY A 60 4.84 -23.79 19.37
CA GLY A 60 4.14 -22.98 18.38
C GLY A 60 4.92 -22.92 17.06
N ASP A 61 4.37 -22.19 16.10
CA ASP A 61 4.96 -22.01 14.77
C ASP A 61 5.97 -20.88 14.71
N TRP A 62 6.82 -20.90 13.67
CA TRP A 62 7.82 -19.87 13.40
C TRP A 62 8.76 -19.58 14.58
N GLN A 63 9.21 -20.63 15.27
CA GLN A 63 10.10 -20.60 16.42
C GLN A 63 11.53 -21.04 16.02
N PRO A 64 12.45 -20.11 15.68
CA PRO A 64 13.86 -20.43 15.45
C PRO A 64 14.54 -21.21 16.58
N PRO A 65 14.23 -20.98 17.88
CA PRO A 65 14.85 -21.73 18.97
C PRO A 65 14.33 -23.16 19.15
N CYS A 66 13.34 -23.63 18.37
CA CYS A 66 12.74 -24.94 18.61
C CYS A 66 13.67 -26.10 18.20
N GLU A 67 14.12 -26.87 19.19
CA GLU A 67 15.04 -27.99 19.00
C GLU A 67 14.42 -29.18 18.22
N GLU A 68 13.10 -29.35 18.28
CA GLU A 68 12.39 -30.47 17.60
C GLU A 68 12.50 -30.41 16.06
N THR A 69 12.85 -29.25 15.51
CA THR A 69 13.00 -29.02 14.07
C THR A 69 14.42 -28.65 13.65
N PHE A 70 15.40 -28.97 14.50
CA PHE A 70 16.81 -28.84 14.15
C PHE A 70 17.21 -29.83 13.07
N LEU A 71 17.95 -29.34 12.08
CA LEU A 71 18.70 -30.18 11.17
C LEU A 71 19.99 -30.65 11.84
N THR A 72 20.44 -31.84 11.47
CA THR A 72 21.73 -32.39 11.88
C THR A 72 22.74 -32.22 10.75
N TYR A 73 23.93 -31.70 11.06
CA TYR A 73 25.01 -31.62 10.09
C TYR A 73 25.58 -33.01 9.80
N ASP A 74 25.51 -33.42 8.54
CA ASP A 74 26.16 -34.63 8.06
C ASP A 74 27.54 -34.29 7.52
N ALA A 75 28.57 -34.76 8.21
CA ALA A 75 29.96 -34.50 7.83
C ALA A 75 30.43 -35.33 6.63
N GLU A 76 29.76 -36.43 6.29
CA GLU A 76 30.08 -37.22 5.08
C GLU A 76 29.57 -36.48 3.83
N ASP A 77 28.39 -35.86 3.92
CA ASP A 77 27.77 -35.11 2.84
C ASP A 77 28.14 -33.62 2.79
N ASP A 78 28.61 -33.04 3.89
CA ASP A 78 28.82 -31.60 4.07
C ASP A 78 27.53 -30.77 3.92
N VAL A 79 26.41 -31.30 4.41
CA VAL A 79 25.06 -30.70 4.30
C VAL A 79 24.30 -30.91 5.62
N TRP A 80 23.47 -29.94 6.01
CA TRP A 80 22.54 -30.09 7.13
C TRP A 80 21.27 -30.79 6.65
N GLN A 81 20.84 -31.83 7.35
CA GLN A 81 19.69 -32.64 6.96
C GLN A 81 18.83 -33.06 8.14
N GLY A 82 17.55 -33.28 7.88
CA GLY A 82 16.57 -33.71 8.87
C GLY A 82 15.34 -34.28 8.18
N THR A 83 14.69 -35.26 8.80
CA THR A 83 13.47 -35.86 8.24
C THR A 83 12.37 -35.77 9.27
N PHE A 84 11.25 -35.15 8.86
CA PHE A 84 10.11 -34.91 9.72
C PHE A 84 8.84 -35.46 9.08
N LEU A 85 7.90 -35.93 9.89
CA LEU A 85 6.60 -36.39 9.40
C LEU A 85 5.66 -35.18 9.34
N VAL A 86 5.38 -34.68 8.13
CA VAL A 86 4.54 -33.50 7.90
C VAL A 86 3.12 -33.94 7.54
N GLU A 87 2.11 -33.37 8.19
CA GLU A 87 0.69 -33.70 7.96
C GLU A 87 0.05 -32.71 6.96
N PRO A 88 -1.03 -33.10 6.25
CA PRO A 88 -1.73 -32.23 5.32
C PRO A 88 -2.58 -31.19 6.05
N ASN A 89 -2.54 -29.93 5.57
CA ASN A 89 -3.21 -28.77 6.16
C ASN A 89 -2.64 -28.31 7.52
N ASP A 90 -1.36 -28.55 7.79
CA ASP A 90 -0.62 -27.99 8.94
C ASP A 90 -0.34 -26.49 8.73
N ASP A 91 -1.41 -25.70 8.73
CA ASP A 91 -1.32 -24.25 8.83
C ASP A 91 -2.61 -23.67 9.45
N GLN A 92 -2.46 -22.58 10.22
CA GLN A 92 -3.58 -21.92 10.91
C GLN A 92 -4.41 -20.98 10.00
N ASP A 93 -3.99 -20.74 8.76
CA ASP A 93 -4.53 -19.74 7.83
C ASP A 93 -5.05 -20.29 6.49
N ALA A 94 -5.20 -21.62 6.38
CA ALA A 94 -5.67 -22.40 5.23
C ALA A 94 -4.86 -22.25 3.93
N ARG A 95 -3.59 -21.81 3.97
CA ARG A 95 -2.75 -21.63 2.78
C ARG A 95 -1.71 -22.76 2.58
N GLY A 96 -1.70 -23.75 3.47
CA GLY A 96 -0.84 -24.94 3.43
C GLY A 96 0.52 -24.75 4.11
N PRO A 97 1.23 -25.86 4.44
CA PRO A 97 2.49 -25.82 5.15
C PRO A 97 3.53 -24.93 4.47
N ARG A 98 4.24 -24.10 5.24
CA ARG A 98 5.31 -23.22 4.76
C ARG A 98 6.48 -23.22 5.70
N TYR A 99 7.69 -23.04 5.15
CA TYR A 99 8.90 -23.05 5.95
C TYR A 99 10.03 -22.18 5.38
N LYS A 100 11.01 -21.92 6.24
CA LYS A 100 12.32 -21.33 5.95
C LYS A 100 13.37 -21.94 6.86
N VAL A 101 14.63 -21.60 6.62
CA VAL A 101 15.71 -21.91 7.55
C VAL A 101 16.09 -20.69 8.38
N ALA A 102 16.13 -20.85 9.70
CA ALA A 102 16.66 -19.87 10.63
C ALA A 102 17.97 -20.38 11.24
N LEU A 103 18.98 -19.52 11.37
CA LEU A 103 20.30 -19.91 11.88
C LEU A 103 20.51 -19.42 13.31
N ASN A 104 21.28 -20.20 14.09
CA ASN A 104 21.74 -19.83 15.43
C ASN A 104 20.60 -19.46 16.40
N GLY A 105 19.43 -20.07 16.23
CA GLY A 105 18.27 -19.89 17.11
C GLY A 105 17.57 -18.54 16.98
N GLY A 106 17.78 -17.77 15.90
CA GLY A 106 17.12 -16.47 15.70
C GLY A 106 16.87 -16.11 14.24
N TRP A 107 16.12 -15.03 14.02
CA TRP A 107 15.78 -14.54 12.68
C TRP A 107 16.81 -13.58 12.07
N SER A 108 17.89 -13.25 12.80
CA SER A 108 18.92 -12.30 12.33
C SER A 108 19.63 -12.77 11.06
N GLU A 109 19.76 -14.08 10.89
CA GLU A 109 20.22 -14.70 9.64
C GLU A 109 19.28 -15.86 9.32
N ASN A 110 18.55 -15.74 8.22
CA ASN A 110 17.58 -16.73 7.78
C ASN A 110 17.49 -16.70 6.25
N TYR A 111 17.10 -17.82 5.66
CA TYR A 111 16.97 -17.95 4.21
C TYR A 111 15.66 -18.65 3.85
N GLY A 112 15.01 -18.17 2.81
CA GLY A 112 13.76 -18.71 2.31
C GLY A 112 13.85 -19.08 0.83
N LEU A 113 12.73 -18.89 0.12
CA LEU A 113 12.62 -19.16 -1.31
C LEU A 113 13.78 -18.51 -2.07
N ASN A 114 14.37 -19.28 -2.98
CA ASN A 114 15.50 -18.92 -3.84
C ASN A 114 16.76 -18.44 -3.08
N ALA A 115 17.06 -19.08 -1.95
CA ALA A 115 18.23 -18.83 -1.10
C ALA A 115 18.41 -17.37 -0.66
N GLN A 116 17.33 -16.57 -0.70
CA GLN A 116 17.39 -15.15 -0.41
C GLN A 116 17.52 -14.93 1.11
N PRO A 117 18.46 -14.08 1.57
CA PRO A 117 18.50 -13.64 2.96
C PRO A 117 17.18 -12.96 3.32
N GLY A 118 16.47 -13.46 4.35
CA GLY A 118 15.13 -12.96 4.69
C GLY A 118 14.10 -13.18 3.58
N GLY A 119 14.31 -14.15 2.67
CA GLY A 119 13.48 -14.44 1.50
C GLY A 119 12.02 -14.76 1.81
N ALA A 120 11.20 -15.09 0.82
CA ALA A 120 9.80 -15.51 1.04
C ALA A 120 9.71 -16.92 1.65
N ASP A 121 8.58 -17.28 2.25
CA ASP A 121 8.37 -18.64 2.78
C ASP A 121 8.29 -19.65 1.64
N ILE A 122 8.83 -20.85 1.85
CA ILE A 122 8.78 -21.93 0.88
C ILE A 122 7.49 -22.73 1.14
N PRO A 123 6.52 -22.74 0.19
CA PRO A 123 5.34 -23.57 0.32
C PRO A 123 5.71 -25.05 0.22
N LEU A 124 5.05 -25.89 0.99
CA LEU A 124 5.19 -27.34 1.01
C LEU A 124 3.80 -27.97 0.88
N ILE A 125 3.57 -28.73 -0.19
CA ILE A 125 2.26 -29.33 -0.46
C ILE A 125 2.35 -30.83 -0.21
N VAL A 126 1.79 -31.27 0.92
CA VAL A 126 1.59 -32.69 1.24
C VAL A 126 0.10 -32.98 1.35
N THR A 127 -0.37 -34.08 0.74
CA THR A 127 -1.80 -34.45 0.71
C THR A 127 -2.17 -35.55 1.70
N ALA A 128 -1.18 -36.10 2.40
CA ALA A 128 -1.27 -37.13 3.43
C ALA A 128 -0.01 -37.04 4.32
N PRO A 129 -0.03 -37.58 5.56
CA PRO A 129 1.18 -37.67 6.38
C PRO A 129 2.36 -38.21 5.60
N THR A 130 3.39 -37.38 5.41
CA THR A 130 4.53 -37.65 4.52
C THR A 130 5.84 -37.41 5.26
N ALA A 131 6.76 -38.37 5.19
CA ALA A 131 8.12 -38.18 5.69
C ALA A 131 8.88 -37.29 4.70
N VAL A 132 9.09 -36.03 5.07
CA VAL A 132 9.77 -35.03 4.24
C VAL A 132 11.20 -34.89 4.73
N LYS A 133 12.16 -35.05 3.83
CA LYS A 133 13.59 -34.84 4.10
C LYS A 133 13.97 -33.43 3.66
N PHE A 134 14.45 -32.64 4.61
CA PHE A 134 14.90 -31.27 4.41
C PHE A 134 16.42 -31.22 4.32
N TYR A 135 16.92 -30.28 3.52
CA TYR A 135 18.33 -30.06 3.26
C TYR A 135 18.65 -28.57 3.40
N TYR A 136 19.80 -28.27 3.98
CA TYR A 136 20.36 -26.92 3.98
C TYR A 136 21.87 -26.97 3.73
N ASP A 137 22.32 -26.33 2.66
CA ASP A 137 23.74 -26.10 2.40
C ASP A 137 24.13 -24.68 2.80
N HIS A 138 25.02 -24.58 3.79
CA HIS A 138 25.49 -23.29 4.26
C HIS A 138 26.38 -22.53 3.26
N LYS A 139 26.95 -23.22 2.26
CA LYS A 139 27.81 -22.60 1.23
C LYS A 139 26.98 -21.79 0.24
N THR A 140 25.84 -22.32 -0.19
CA THR A 140 24.93 -21.69 -1.16
C THR A 140 23.74 -21.01 -0.51
N LYS A 141 23.54 -21.23 0.80
CA LYS A 141 22.38 -20.77 1.57
C LYS A 141 21.05 -21.38 1.13
N TRP A 142 21.12 -22.42 0.29
CA TRP A 142 19.94 -23.05 -0.25
C TRP A 142 19.33 -23.98 0.78
N VAL A 143 18.04 -23.79 1.03
CA VAL A 143 17.20 -24.67 1.82
C VAL A 143 16.13 -25.27 0.91
N THR A 144 15.96 -26.59 0.96
CA THR A 144 14.97 -27.29 0.14
C THR A 144 14.54 -28.61 0.76
N GLU A 145 13.64 -29.33 0.10
CA GLU A 145 13.07 -30.61 0.53
C GLU A 145 12.73 -31.51 -0.68
N ASN A 146 12.57 -32.81 -0.44
CA ASN A 146 12.49 -33.85 -1.48
C ASN A 146 11.10 -34.08 -2.12
N ILE A 147 10.12 -33.22 -1.88
CA ILE A 147 8.76 -33.23 -2.43
C ILE A 147 8.65 -32.24 -3.59
N ASN A 148 8.99 -30.97 -3.37
CA ASN A 148 8.90 -29.91 -4.36
C ASN A 148 10.17 -29.73 -5.19
N SER A 149 11.32 -30.25 -4.72
CA SER A 149 12.58 -30.16 -5.44
C SER A 149 13.15 -31.52 -5.80
N VAL A 150 13.82 -31.56 -6.94
CA VAL A 150 14.61 -32.71 -7.36
C VAL A 150 15.97 -32.65 -6.65
N ILE A 151 16.35 -33.74 -5.96
CA ILE A 151 17.69 -33.85 -5.36
C ILE A 151 18.62 -34.50 -6.39
N ALA A 152 19.24 -33.69 -7.26
CA ALA A 152 20.07 -34.17 -8.36
C ALA A 152 21.54 -34.34 -7.94
N VAL A 153 22.11 -35.54 -8.12
CA VAL A 153 23.50 -35.84 -7.76
C VAL A 153 24.28 -36.29 -8.99
N ALA A 154 25.42 -35.66 -9.27
CA ALA A 154 26.33 -36.14 -10.31
C ALA A 154 27.09 -37.36 -9.80
N VAL A 155 26.76 -38.53 -10.33
CA VAL A 155 27.34 -39.82 -9.95
C VAL A 155 28.39 -40.28 -10.95
N GLY A 156 29.53 -40.77 -10.48
CA GLY A 156 30.64 -41.16 -11.34
C GLY A 156 31.86 -41.71 -10.61
N ASP A 157 32.88 -42.09 -11.36
CA ASP A 157 34.17 -42.53 -10.80
C ASP A 157 35.00 -41.39 -10.19
N PHE A 158 34.64 -40.12 -10.46
CA PHE A 158 35.25 -38.94 -9.85
C PHE A 158 34.82 -38.70 -8.39
N GLN A 159 33.65 -39.19 -7.95
CA GLN A 159 33.09 -38.93 -6.61
C GLN A 159 34.01 -39.40 -5.47
N ALA A 160 34.85 -40.41 -5.71
CA ALA A 160 35.85 -40.85 -4.74
C ALA A 160 36.88 -39.75 -4.41
N ALA A 161 37.17 -38.85 -5.37
CA ALA A 161 38.04 -37.70 -5.14
C ALA A 161 37.37 -36.61 -4.28
N LEU A 162 36.03 -36.55 -4.28
CA LEU A 162 35.23 -35.63 -3.46
C LEU A 162 34.94 -36.17 -2.05
N GLY A 163 35.51 -37.34 -1.71
CA GLY A 163 35.35 -37.95 -0.39
C GLY A 163 34.20 -38.94 -0.27
N CYS A 164 33.49 -39.28 -1.36
CA CYS A 164 32.45 -40.32 -1.32
C CYS A 164 33.07 -41.72 -1.12
N ALA A 165 32.47 -42.52 -0.23
CA ALA A 165 33.02 -43.81 0.19
C ALA A 165 32.96 -44.91 -0.90
N ARG A 166 32.01 -44.82 -1.84
CA ARG A 166 31.74 -45.87 -2.85
C ARG A 166 32.39 -45.54 -4.19
N ALA A 167 33.30 -46.40 -4.64
CA ALA A 167 33.89 -46.30 -5.98
C ALA A 167 32.89 -46.85 -7.04
N GLY A 168 32.38 -45.98 -7.91
CA GLY A 168 31.49 -46.36 -9.03
C GLY A 168 30.18 -45.57 -9.17
N GLY A 169 30.04 -44.45 -8.48
CA GLY A 169 28.82 -43.63 -8.50
C GLY A 169 27.89 -43.97 -7.32
N ASP A 170 27.72 -43.03 -6.40
CA ASP A 170 26.86 -43.11 -5.24
C ASP A 170 25.79 -42.01 -5.29
N ALA A 171 24.54 -42.40 -5.55
CA ALA A 171 23.42 -41.46 -5.57
C ALA A 171 23.17 -40.78 -4.22
N GLY A 172 23.54 -41.42 -3.10
CA GLY A 172 23.35 -40.89 -1.76
C GLY A 172 24.47 -39.96 -1.30
N CYS A 173 25.54 -39.77 -2.07
CA CYS A 173 26.65 -38.89 -1.68
C CYS A 173 26.40 -37.45 -2.15
N LEU A 174 25.97 -36.57 -1.26
CA LEU A 174 25.62 -35.18 -1.58
C LEU A 174 26.86 -34.26 -1.76
N ARG A 175 28.08 -34.81 -1.68
CA ARG A 175 29.33 -34.10 -2.04
C ARG A 175 29.33 -33.56 -3.47
N SER A 176 28.54 -34.18 -4.34
CA SER A 176 28.33 -33.78 -5.73
C SER A 176 26.86 -33.47 -6.00
N TRP A 177 26.16 -32.92 -5.01
CA TRP A 177 24.78 -32.44 -5.13
C TRP A 177 24.73 -31.19 -6.01
N LEU A 178 23.95 -31.29 -7.10
CA LEU A 178 23.63 -30.17 -7.96
C LEU A 178 22.47 -29.40 -7.35
N GLN A 179 22.63 -28.08 -7.25
CA GLN A 179 21.70 -27.21 -6.55
C GLN A 179 21.09 -26.16 -7.48
N ASP A 180 19.87 -25.75 -7.20
CA ASP A 180 19.13 -24.70 -7.92
C ASP A 180 18.65 -23.63 -6.92
N PRO A 181 19.58 -22.85 -6.34
CA PRO A 181 19.22 -21.76 -5.43
C PRO A 181 18.40 -20.65 -6.10
N GLU A 182 18.35 -20.58 -7.43
CA GLU A 182 17.60 -19.57 -8.16
C GLU A 182 16.16 -19.98 -8.49
N GLY A 183 15.86 -21.28 -8.48
CA GLY A 183 14.54 -21.85 -8.75
C GLY A 183 14.18 -21.86 -10.24
N ASP A 184 15.17 -21.95 -11.13
CA ASP A 184 14.96 -21.90 -12.59
C ASP A 184 14.85 -23.27 -13.27
N GLY A 185 14.97 -24.36 -12.50
CA GLY A 185 14.93 -25.73 -12.99
C GLY A 185 16.27 -26.26 -13.52
N THR A 186 17.35 -25.47 -13.42
CA THR A 186 18.70 -25.85 -13.80
C THR A 186 19.58 -26.02 -12.56
N TYR A 187 19.93 -27.26 -12.27
CA TYR A 187 20.74 -27.63 -11.13
C TYR A 187 22.23 -27.58 -11.49
N ALA A 188 23.07 -27.08 -10.58
CA ALA A 188 24.50 -26.94 -10.82
C ALA A 188 25.37 -27.40 -9.64
N PHE A 189 26.50 -28.03 -9.95
CA PHE A 189 27.55 -28.36 -9.00
C PHE A 189 28.91 -28.01 -9.61
N THR A 190 29.76 -27.33 -8.85
CA THR A 190 31.09 -26.91 -9.30
C THR A 190 32.14 -27.33 -8.28
N THR A 191 33.23 -27.93 -8.76
CA THR A 191 34.35 -28.37 -7.91
C THR A 191 35.69 -28.23 -8.63
N ASN A 192 36.76 -27.96 -7.88
CA ASN A 192 38.15 -28.01 -8.35
C ASN A 192 38.95 -29.15 -7.70
N GLU A 193 38.27 -30.06 -7.01
CA GLU A 193 38.91 -31.15 -6.25
C GLU A 193 39.14 -32.41 -7.08
N ILE A 194 38.58 -32.49 -8.30
CA ILE A 194 38.78 -33.62 -9.21
C ILE A 194 40.21 -33.54 -9.79
N PRO A 195 41.07 -34.56 -9.61
CA PRO A 195 42.42 -34.58 -10.16
C PRO A 195 42.43 -34.61 -11.69
N ALA A 196 43.58 -34.32 -12.30
CA ALA A 196 43.78 -34.50 -13.73
C ALA A 196 43.54 -35.96 -14.15
N GLY A 197 42.68 -36.17 -15.12
CA GLY A 197 42.25 -37.50 -15.53
C GLY A 197 41.02 -37.50 -16.42
N THR A 198 40.64 -38.70 -16.86
CA THR A 198 39.38 -38.94 -17.59
C THR A 198 38.44 -39.72 -16.71
N TYR A 199 37.22 -39.22 -16.59
CA TYR A 199 36.20 -39.70 -15.67
C TYR A 199 34.87 -39.90 -16.39
N THR A 200 33.95 -40.58 -15.73
CA THR A 200 32.56 -40.77 -16.17
C THR A 200 31.60 -40.06 -15.23
N VAL A 201 30.50 -39.54 -15.77
CA VAL A 201 29.43 -38.91 -15.00
C VAL A 201 28.06 -39.20 -15.58
N GLN A 202 27.08 -39.36 -14.69
CA GLN A 202 25.65 -39.46 -14.97
C GLN A 202 24.90 -38.74 -13.85
N ILE A 203 23.64 -38.39 -14.05
CA ILE A 203 22.80 -37.82 -12.97
C ILE A 203 21.97 -38.92 -12.33
N ALA A 204 21.94 -38.96 -11.00
CA ALA A 204 20.99 -39.72 -10.19
C ALA A 204 20.06 -38.74 -9.46
N LEU A 205 18.77 -39.07 -9.36
CA LEU A 205 17.78 -38.23 -8.71
C LEU A 205 17.35 -38.81 -7.35
N ASN A 206 17.03 -37.92 -6.42
CA ASN A 206 16.37 -38.23 -5.14
C ASN A 206 17.11 -39.27 -4.29
N GLU A 207 18.45 -39.21 -4.32
CA GLU A 207 19.35 -40.12 -3.62
C GLU A 207 19.13 -41.62 -3.96
N ASP A 208 18.51 -41.91 -5.11
CA ASP A 208 18.14 -43.26 -5.54
C ASP A 208 19.00 -43.73 -6.73
N ASP A 209 19.81 -44.76 -6.50
CA ASP A 209 20.65 -45.37 -7.53
C ASP A 209 19.86 -45.96 -8.71
N ALA A 210 18.56 -46.24 -8.53
CA ALA A 210 17.68 -46.69 -9.60
C ALA A 210 17.15 -45.55 -10.49
N GLN A 211 17.20 -44.30 -10.03
CA GLN A 211 16.69 -43.12 -10.74
C GLN A 211 17.81 -42.36 -11.44
N ARG A 212 18.41 -42.99 -12.47
CA ARG A 212 19.45 -42.35 -13.28
C ARG A 212 18.89 -41.76 -14.56
N VAL A 213 19.33 -40.55 -14.90
CA VAL A 213 18.87 -39.79 -16.07
C VAL A 213 20.02 -39.62 -17.07
N GLY A 214 19.69 -39.73 -18.36
CA GLY A 214 20.63 -39.62 -19.47
C GLY A 214 21.61 -40.82 -19.59
N GLU A 215 22.41 -40.82 -20.66
CA GLU A 215 23.53 -41.76 -20.80
C GLU A 215 24.76 -41.24 -20.05
N ALA A 216 25.57 -42.15 -19.51
CA ALA A 216 26.82 -41.78 -18.85
C ALA A 216 27.78 -41.10 -19.85
N GLN A 217 28.23 -39.90 -19.50
CA GLN A 217 29.15 -39.10 -20.31
C GLN A 217 30.59 -39.27 -19.81
N THR A 218 31.56 -39.11 -20.71
CA THR A 218 33.00 -39.09 -20.37
C THR A 218 33.52 -37.66 -20.43
N PHE A 219 34.28 -37.23 -19.42
CA PHE A 219 34.91 -35.90 -19.38
C PHE A 219 36.38 -35.99 -18.97
N THR A 220 37.18 -34.97 -19.32
CA THR A 220 38.63 -34.92 -19.02
C THR A 220 39.00 -33.63 -18.32
N VAL A 221 39.54 -33.76 -17.10
CA VAL A 221 40.17 -32.69 -16.33
C VAL A 221 41.63 -32.59 -16.76
N LYS A 222 42.07 -31.43 -17.26
CA LYS A 222 43.38 -31.31 -17.94
C LYS A 222 44.53 -31.16 -16.96
N ALA A 223 44.32 -30.42 -15.88
CA ALA A 223 45.29 -30.20 -14.80
C ALA A 223 44.61 -30.27 -13.42
N ASP A 224 45.39 -30.66 -12.41
CA ASP A 224 44.92 -30.64 -11.02
C ASP A 224 44.48 -29.22 -10.65
N GLY A 225 43.28 -29.08 -10.06
CA GLY A 225 42.72 -27.80 -9.68
C GLY A 225 41.93 -27.08 -10.78
N ASP A 226 41.78 -27.67 -11.98
CA ASP A 226 40.84 -27.19 -12.98
C ASP A 226 39.41 -27.26 -12.43
N ILE A 227 38.64 -26.19 -12.63
CA ILE A 227 37.24 -26.12 -12.20
C ILE A 227 36.40 -26.98 -13.15
N THR A 228 35.80 -28.03 -12.60
CA THR A 228 34.81 -28.86 -13.27
C THR A 228 33.41 -28.43 -12.86
N TYR A 229 32.55 -28.20 -13.84
CA TYR A 229 31.14 -27.86 -13.70
C TYR A 229 30.28 -29.01 -14.19
N PHE A 230 29.25 -29.33 -13.41
CA PHE A 230 28.17 -30.24 -13.76
C PHE A 230 26.87 -29.45 -13.69
N GLY A 231 26.13 -29.41 -14.80
CA GLY A 231 24.82 -28.81 -14.91
C GLY A 231 23.78 -29.85 -15.30
N TYR A 232 22.57 -29.73 -14.80
CA TYR A 232 21.44 -30.59 -15.12
C TYR A 232 20.18 -29.76 -15.26
N ASN A 233 19.58 -29.74 -16.45
CA ASN A 233 18.28 -29.10 -16.65
C ASN A 233 17.18 -30.14 -16.44
N ALA A 234 16.30 -29.93 -15.47
CA ALA A 234 15.27 -30.91 -15.11
C ALA A 234 14.11 -30.98 -16.12
N GLU A 235 13.89 -29.95 -16.94
CA GLU A 235 12.85 -29.95 -17.97
C GLU A 235 13.29 -30.70 -19.24
N SER A 236 14.51 -30.45 -19.70
CA SER A 236 15.07 -31.12 -20.89
C SER A 236 15.78 -32.44 -20.57
N GLU A 237 15.98 -32.75 -19.29
CA GLU A 237 16.79 -33.88 -18.79
C GLU A 237 18.25 -33.87 -19.31
N GLU A 238 18.77 -32.70 -19.66
CA GLU A 238 20.09 -32.55 -20.28
C GLU A 238 21.20 -32.35 -19.23
N LEU A 239 22.21 -33.23 -19.26
CA LEU A 239 23.44 -33.12 -18.49
C LEU A 239 24.50 -32.35 -19.29
N THR A 240 25.02 -31.28 -18.70
CA THR A 240 26.15 -30.50 -19.20
C THR A 240 27.37 -30.71 -18.31
N VAL A 241 28.53 -31.00 -18.90
CA VAL A 241 29.81 -31.12 -18.19
C VAL A 241 30.82 -30.19 -18.84
N SER A 242 31.49 -29.36 -18.04
CA SER A 242 32.54 -28.46 -18.52
C SER A 242 33.78 -28.56 -17.64
N THR A 243 34.94 -28.76 -18.27
CA THR A 243 36.26 -28.76 -17.60
C THR A 243 37.08 -27.53 -17.93
N ASP A 244 36.51 -26.58 -18.68
CA ASP A 244 37.10 -25.26 -18.94
C ASP A 244 36.55 -24.18 -17.97
N GLY A 245 35.77 -24.59 -16.96
CA GLY A 245 35.15 -23.75 -15.93
C GLY A 245 33.61 -23.81 -15.91
N ALA A 246 32.99 -23.23 -14.87
CA ALA A 246 31.54 -23.06 -14.76
C ALA A 246 31.08 -21.77 -15.46
N PRO A 247 29.91 -21.76 -16.12
CA PRO A 247 29.21 -20.51 -16.40
C PRO A 247 29.06 -19.70 -15.10
N ARG A 248 29.31 -18.39 -15.15
CA ARG A 248 29.23 -17.51 -13.97
C ARG A 248 28.24 -16.40 -14.22
N GLY A 249 27.28 -16.28 -13.30
CA GLY A 249 26.19 -15.32 -13.35
C GLY A 249 24.84 -15.97 -13.64
N ASN A 250 23.81 -15.16 -13.81
CA ASN A 250 22.43 -15.58 -14.05
C ASN A 250 21.74 -14.63 -15.04
N LEU A 251 21.31 -15.16 -16.20
CA LEU A 251 20.61 -14.39 -17.24
C LEU A 251 19.11 -14.20 -16.98
N GLN A 252 18.51 -14.97 -16.07
CA GLN A 252 17.14 -14.77 -15.59
C GLN A 252 17.08 -13.68 -14.52
N ALA A 253 18.17 -13.48 -13.78
CA ALA A 253 18.32 -12.31 -12.92
C ALA A 253 18.67 -11.07 -13.74
N THR A 254 18.19 -9.90 -13.31
CA THR A 254 18.55 -8.60 -13.91
C THR A 254 19.25 -7.73 -12.89
N GLN A 255 20.55 -8.01 -12.66
CA GLN A 255 21.35 -7.36 -11.61
C GLN A 255 22.17 -6.16 -12.09
N ALA A 256 22.19 -5.91 -13.40
CA ALA A 256 22.71 -4.69 -13.99
C ALA A 256 21.58 -3.70 -14.30
N HIS A 257 21.84 -2.40 -14.19
CA HIS A 257 20.85 -1.35 -14.47
C HIS A 257 21.31 -0.51 -15.66
N TRP A 258 20.52 -0.47 -16.73
CA TRP A 258 20.75 0.43 -17.86
C TRP A 258 20.02 1.76 -17.60
N VAL A 259 20.77 2.76 -17.14
CA VAL A 259 20.20 3.98 -16.52
C VAL A 259 20.13 5.20 -17.44
N SER A 260 20.87 5.19 -18.55
CA SER A 260 20.79 6.18 -19.63
C SER A 260 21.25 5.56 -20.94
N ARG A 261 21.06 6.23 -22.08
CA ARG A 261 21.40 5.74 -23.43
C ARG A 261 22.84 5.22 -23.56
N ASP A 262 23.76 5.74 -22.77
CA ASP A 262 25.17 5.37 -22.80
C ASP A 262 25.69 4.71 -21.51
N THR A 263 24.87 4.54 -20.45
CA THR A 263 25.38 4.15 -19.12
C THR A 263 24.70 2.91 -18.56
N ILE A 264 25.51 1.93 -18.16
CA ILE A 264 25.11 0.75 -17.41
C ILE A 264 25.81 0.77 -16.05
N LEU A 265 25.06 0.47 -14.99
CA LEU A 265 25.55 0.30 -13.63
C LEU A 265 25.47 -1.17 -13.22
N TRP A 266 26.47 -1.68 -12.53
CA TRP A 266 26.46 -3.07 -12.10
C TRP A 266 27.23 -3.26 -10.78
N ASN A 267 26.64 -4.00 -9.84
CA ASN A 267 27.21 -4.25 -8.53
C ASN A 267 28.29 -5.35 -8.54
N ILE A 268 29.41 -5.05 -9.19
CA ILE A 268 30.58 -5.92 -9.22
C ILE A 268 31.86 -5.12 -8.93
N PRO A 269 32.96 -5.78 -8.50
CA PRO A 269 34.27 -5.14 -8.39
C PRO A 269 34.77 -4.64 -9.76
N GLY A 270 34.68 -3.32 -9.98
CA GLY A 270 35.05 -2.67 -11.21
C GLY A 270 36.55 -2.40 -11.34
N SER A 271 37.13 -2.58 -12.54
CA SER A 271 38.53 -2.25 -12.82
C SER A 271 38.73 -1.88 -14.29
N PRO A 272 39.59 -0.90 -14.61
CA PRO A 272 39.96 -0.59 -16.00
C PRO A 272 40.72 -1.73 -16.69
N GLY A 273 41.25 -2.71 -15.94
CA GLY A 273 41.90 -3.89 -16.50
C GLY A 273 40.94 -5.00 -16.93
N ASN A 274 39.70 -4.95 -16.46
CA ASN A 274 38.66 -5.92 -16.82
C ASN A 274 38.09 -5.60 -18.21
N ARG A 275 37.52 -6.61 -18.88
CA ARG A 275 36.80 -6.44 -20.14
C ARG A 275 35.31 -6.59 -19.88
N TYR A 276 34.52 -5.66 -20.39
CA TYR A 276 33.07 -5.62 -20.20
C TYR A 276 32.38 -5.65 -21.56
N SER A 277 31.28 -6.37 -21.68
CA SER A 277 30.50 -6.45 -22.91
C SER A 277 29.00 -6.41 -22.62
N LEU A 278 28.26 -5.67 -23.45
CA LEU A 278 26.80 -5.76 -23.58
C LEU A 278 26.48 -6.77 -24.69
N HIS A 279 25.76 -7.82 -24.35
CA HIS A 279 25.26 -8.84 -25.26
C HIS A 279 23.78 -8.59 -25.57
N PHE A 280 23.36 -8.85 -26.80
CA PHE A 280 21.96 -8.73 -27.19
C PHE A 280 21.53 -9.72 -28.28
N SER A 281 20.27 -10.15 -28.21
CA SER A 281 19.63 -11.02 -29.18
C SER A 281 18.18 -10.58 -29.46
N PRO A 282 17.83 -10.19 -30.70
CA PRO A 282 16.45 -9.86 -31.08
C PRO A 282 15.47 -11.02 -30.95
N THR A 283 15.97 -12.26 -30.94
CA THR A 283 15.17 -13.50 -30.90
C THR A 283 15.27 -14.23 -29.57
N ALA A 284 15.88 -13.60 -28.55
CA ALA A 284 16.08 -14.17 -27.21
C ALA A 284 16.89 -15.48 -27.21
N GLU A 285 18.01 -15.48 -27.93
CA GLU A 285 18.90 -16.65 -28.08
C GLU A 285 20.14 -16.61 -27.17
N LEU A 286 20.26 -15.63 -26.26
CA LEU A 286 21.44 -15.54 -25.40
C LEU A 286 21.50 -16.73 -24.44
N LYS A 287 22.69 -17.33 -24.34
CA LYS A 287 22.97 -18.45 -23.44
C LYS A 287 24.21 -18.17 -22.61
N LEU A 288 24.17 -18.61 -21.36
CA LEU A 288 25.31 -18.54 -20.46
C LEU A 288 26.19 -19.79 -20.64
N VAL A 289 27.47 -19.57 -20.88
CA VAL A 289 28.49 -20.62 -21.04
C VAL A 289 29.73 -20.28 -20.21
N ALA A 290 30.67 -21.23 -20.08
CA ALA A 290 31.90 -21.02 -19.30
C ALA A 290 32.72 -19.80 -19.75
N ALA A 291 32.66 -19.44 -21.04
CA ALA A 291 33.36 -18.29 -21.61
C ALA A 291 32.61 -16.94 -21.45
N GLY A 292 31.41 -16.93 -20.87
CA GLY A 292 30.54 -15.75 -20.77
C GLY A 292 29.21 -15.98 -21.49
N ILE A 293 28.76 -15.01 -22.27
CA ILE A 293 27.49 -15.10 -23.02
C ILE A 293 27.74 -15.36 -24.51
N GLU A 294 26.98 -16.31 -25.08
CA GLU A 294 26.90 -16.60 -26.52
C GLU A 294 25.47 -16.48 -27.07
N GLY A 295 25.26 -16.74 -28.37
CA GLY A 295 23.92 -16.73 -28.99
C GLY A 295 23.40 -15.35 -29.42
N GLY A 296 24.26 -14.32 -29.44
CA GLY A 296 23.89 -12.98 -29.87
C GLY A 296 25.07 -12.12 -30.29
N ALA A 297 24.80 -10.83 -30.53
CA ALA A 297 25.83 -9.84 -30.82
C ALA A 297 26.37 -9.23 -29.52
N ALA A 298 27.60 -8.70 -29.56
CA ALA A 298 28.25 -8.08 -28.41
C ALA A 298 28.82 -6.70 -28.74
N ILE A 299 28.68 -5.76 -27.81
CA ILE A 299 29.24 -4.41 -27.86
C ILE A 299 30.20 -4.27 -26.67
N PRO A 300 31.49 -3.93 -26.89
CA PRO A 300 32.41 -3.69 -25.79
C PRO A 300 31.99 -2.46 -25.00
N LEU A 301 32.05 -2.54 -23.67
CA LEU A 301 31.78 -1.45 -22.74
C LEU A 301 33.10 -0.94 -22.14
N SER A 302 33.21 0.37 -21.94
CA SER A 302 34.36 0.96 -21.25
C SER A 302 34.05 1.19 -19.76
N PHE A 303 35.00 0.87 -18.89
CA PHE A 303 34.94 1.21 -17.47
C PHE A 303 35.11 2.73 -17.29
N ALA A 304 34.14 3.37 -16.63
CA ALA A 304 34.17 4.81 -16.35
C ALA A 304 34.48 5.14 -14.88
N GLY A 305 34.22 4.21 -13.94
CA GLY A 305 34.52 4.41 -12.52
C GLY A 305 33.86 3.39 -11.59
N GLY A 306 34.29 3.35 -10.33
CA GLY A 306 33.72 2.50 -9.27
C GLY A 306 32.51 3.11 -8.55
N GLY A 307 31.77 4.00 -9.22
CA GLY A 307 30.60 4.66 -8.66
C GLY A 307 29.91 5.57 -9.69
N PRO A 308 28.56 5.68 -9.66
CA PRO A 308 27.84 6.57 -10.57
C PRO A 308 28.09 8.05 -10.27
N GLY A 309 27.89 8.92 -11.26
CA GLY A 309 27.95 10.37 -11.09
C GLY A 309 26.76 10.94 -10.31
N ALA A 310 26.92 12.16 -9.77
CA ALA A 310 25.90 12.81 -8.93
C ALA A 310 24.52 12.97 -9.62
N GLU A 311 24.49 13.19 -10.94
CA GLU A 311 23.25 13.30 -11.71
C GLU A 311 22.47 11.99 -11.74
N ILE A 312 23.15 10.85 -11.91
CA ILE A 312 22.54 9.52 -11.87
C ILE A 312 22.07 9.20 -10.46
N LEU A 313 22.88 9.48 -9.44
CA LEU A 313 22.53 9.23 -8.04
C LEU A 313 21.38 10.12 -7.53
N ALA A 314 21.15 11.28 -8.15
CA ALA A 314 19.96 12.08 -7.85
C ALA A 314 18.66 11.38 -8.26
N ARG A 315 18.70 10.53 -9.29
CA ARG A 315 17.55 9.72 -9.76
C ARG A 315 17.53 8.33 -9.13
N PHE A 316 18.70 7.72 -8.91
CA PHE A 316 18.84 6.34 -8.45
C PHE A 316 19.80 6.24 -7.26
N PRO A 317 19.47 6.83 -6.09
CA PRO A 317 20.38 6.89 -4.94
C PRO A 317 20.77 5.50 -4.40
N HIS A 318 19.86 4.53 -4.48
CA HIS A 318 20.09 3.14 -4.11
C HIS A 318 21.22 2.44 -4.91
N LEU A 319 21.63 2.98 -6.07
CA LEU A 319 22.71 2.41 -6.89
C LEU A 319 24.10 2.95 -6.52
N THR A 320 24.23 3.58 -5.35
CA THR A 320 25.49 4.08 -4.83
C THR A 320 26.54 2.96 -4.76
N GLY A 321 27.75 3.24 -5.27
CA GLY A 321 28.87 2.30 -5.26
C GLY A 321 28.91 1.31 -6.42
N PHE A 322 27.91 1.31 -7.31
CA PHE A 322 27.89 0.41 -8.46
C PHE A 322 28.96 0.81 -9.49
N THR A 323 29.58 -0.20 -10.13
CA THR A 323 30.53 0.02 -11.22
C THR A 323 29.82 0.67 -12.40
N THR A 324 30.38 1.75 -12.92
CA THR A 324 29.84 2.50 -14.05
C THR A 324 30.53 2.08 -15.35
N LEU A 325 29.73 1.62 -16.29
CA LEU A 325 30.14 1.17 -17.62
C LEU A 325 29.50 2.07 -18.68
N LYS A 326 30.24 2.34 -19.75
CA LYS A 326 29.82 3.21 -20.85
C LYS A 326 29.77 2.47 -22.17
N LEU A 327 28.70 2.68 -22.93
CA LEU A 327 28.62 2.28 -24.34
C LEU A 327 29.46 3.24 -25.20
N PRO A 328 30.09 2.75 -26.28
CA PRO A 328 30.80 3.60 -27.23
C PRO A 328 29.81 4.43 -28.06
N ALA A 329 30.23 5.63 -28.48
CA ALA A 329 29.36 6.60 -29.15
C ALA A 329 28.74 6.04 -30.45
N GLU A 330 29.50 5.23 -31.19
CA GLU A 330 29.06 4.55 -32.41
C GLU A 330 27.97 3.49 -32.18
N ALA A 331 27.82 2.97 -30.96
CA ALA A 331 26.80 1.98 -30.62
C ALA A 331 25.46 2.60 -30.21
N LEU A 332 25.43 3.90 -29.88
CA LEU A 332 24.22 4.57 -29.36
C LEU A 332 23.05 4.55 -30.35
N ALA A 333 23.32 4.51 -31.65
CA ALA A 333 22.28 4.41 -32.68
C ALA A 333 21.57 3.04 -32.71
N ALA A 334 22.19 1.98 -32.16
CA ALA A 334 21.61 0.64 -32.11
C ALA A 334 20.74 0.41 -30.85
N VAL A 335 20.87 1.26 -29.83
CA VAL A 335 20.15 1.13 -28.54
C VAL A 335 18.64 0.93 -28.72
N PRO A 336 17.93 1.72 -29.57
CA PRO A 336 16.50 1.52 -29.80
C PRO A 336 16.10 0.09 -30.22
N GLU A 337 16.92 -0.59 -31.02
CA GLU A 337 16.65 -1.97 -31.47
C GLU A 337 17.10 -3.00 -30.43
N ILE A 338 18.19 -2.74 -29.69
CA ILE A 338 18.66 -3.62 -28.60
C ILE A 338 17.58 -3.77 -27.52
N LEU A 339 16.92 -2.66 -27.16
CA LEU A 339 15.89 -2.61 -26.11
C LEU A 339 14.61 -3.41 -26.45
N ARG A 340 14.48 -3.92 -27.68
CA ARG A 340 13.31 -4.70 -28.14
C ARG A 340 13.54 -6.22 -28.15
N GLY A 341 14.70 -6.66 -27.66
CA GLY A 341 15.07 -8.07 -27.53
C GLY A 341 15.67 -8.37 -26.16
N GLN A 342 16.29 -9.53 -26.06
CA GLN A 342 17.04 -9.92 -24.87
C GLN A 342 18.37 -9.15 -24.81
N ALA A 343 18.71 -8.61 -23.65
CA ALA A 343 19.99 -7.95 -23.40
C ALA A 343 20.58 -8.41 -22.06
N ALA A 344 21.90 -8.54 -22.02
CA ALA A 344 22.65 -8.96 -20.84
C ALA A 344 24.08 -8.41 -20.86
N VAL A 345 24.79 -8.41 -19.73
CA VAL A 345 26.18 -7.99 -19.63
C VAL A 345 27.08 -9.12 -19.14
N THR A 346 28.35 -9.09 -19.54
CA THR A 346 29.40 -9.96 -19.02
C THR A 346 30.62 -9.13 -18.62
N ALA A 347 31.23 -9.48 -17.50
CA ALA A 347 32.54 -8.97 -17.09
C ALA A 347 33.57 -10.11 -17.10
N LEU A 348 34.74 -9.83 -17.66
CA LEU A 348 35.90 -10.72 -17.70
C LEU A 348 37.07 -10.06 -16.99
N ASP A 349 37.83 -10.85 -16.22
CA ASP A 349 39.09 -10.39 -15.64
C ASP A 349 40.20 -10.25 -16.71
N PRO A 350 41.38 -9.71 -16.36
CA PRO A 350 42.49 -9.57 -17.31
C PRO A 350 43.02 -10.91 -17.87
N SER A 351 42.76 -12.03 -17.18
CA SER A 351 43.13 -13.38 -17.64
C SER A 351 42.10 -14.00 -18.58
N GLY A 352 40.94 -13.36 -18.75
CA GLY A 352 39.84 -13.83 -19.59
C GLY A 352 38.86 -14.76 -18.88
N ARG A 353 38.89 -14.82 -17.55
CA ARG A 353 37.90 -15.55 -16.76
C ARG A 353 36.67 -14.69 -16.52
N VAL A 354 35.49 -15.30 -16.57
CA VAL A 354 34.23 -14.62 -16.23
C VAL A 354 34.23 -14.22 -14.76
N ILE A 355 34.00 -12.94 -14.52
CA ILE A 355 33.72 -12.40 -13.19
C ILE A 355 32.26 -12.70 -12.88
N ASP A 356 31.36 -12.24 -13.75
CA ASP A 356 29.91 -12.41 -13.63
C ASP A 356 29.23 -12.16 -15.00
N SER A 357 27.94 -12.53 -15.12
CA SER A 357 27.05 -12.21 -16.25
C SER A 357 25.60 -12.10 -15.79
N THR A 358 24.86 -11.09 -16.26
CA THR A 358 23.47 -10.88 -15.81
C THR A 358 22.62 -10.12 -16.83
N GLY A 359 21.29 -10.24 -16.75
CA GLY A 359 20.36 -9.41 -17.50
C GLY A 359 20.36 -7.95 -17.03
N LEU A 360 19.63 -7.07 -17.74
CA LEU A 360 19.54 -5.64 -17.40
C LEU A 360 18.12 -5.20 -17.01
N GLN A 361 18.03 -4.38 -15.97
CA GLN A 361 16.86 -3.55 -15.69
C GLN A 361 16.90 -2.31 -16.60
N LEU A 362 15.83 -2.10 -17.36
CA LEU A 362 15.76 -1.09 -18.42
C LEU A 362 15.04 0.24 -18.09
N PRO A 363 14.37 0.48 -16.94
CA PRO A 363 13.57 1.70 -16.77
C PRO A 363 14.30 3.02 -17.04
N GLY A 364 15.53 3.17 -16.54
CA GLY A 364 16.27 4.42 -16.69
C GLY A 364 16.62 4.77 -18.15
N VAL A 365 17.01 3.79 -18.96
CA VAL A 365 17.26 3.99 -20.40
C VAL A 365 15.96 4.15 -21.18
N LEU A 366 14.87 3.48 -20.78
CA LEU A 366 13.57 3.68 -21.40
C LEU A 366 13.05 5.11 -21.19
N ASP A 367 13.21 5.68 -19.99
CA ASP A 367 12.91 7.09 -19.72
C ASP A 367 13.75 8.05 -20.58
N ASP A 368 15.07 7.79 -20.69
CA ASP A 368 16.00 8.65 -21.43
C ASP A 368 15.82 8.60 -22.96
N VAL A 369 15.26 7.50 -23.49
CA VAL A 369 15.06 7.31 -24.93
C VAL A 369 13.62 7.58 -25.36
N TYR A 370 12.63 7.20 -24.56
CA TYR A 370 11.24 7.05 -25.00
C TYR A 370 10.20 7.77 -24.15
N PHE A 371 10.59 8.66 -23.24
CA PHE A 371 9.61 9.48 -22.52
C PHE A 371 8.63 10.17 -23.50
N TYR A 372 7.34 10.09 -23.20
CA TYR A 372 6.28 10.59 -24.06
C TYR A 372 5.20 11.31 -23.25
N ASP A 373 5.07 12.62 -23.47
CA ASP A 373 4.09 13.48 -22.78
C ASP A 373 2.76 13.62 -23.56
N GLY A 374 2.62 12.98 -24.72
CA GLY A 374 1.40 13.07 -25.53
C GLY A 374 0.25 12.20 -25.00
N PRO A 375 -0.89 12.17 -25.72
CA PRO A 375 -2.05 11.37 -25.33
C PRO A 375 -1.81 9.87 -25.46
N LEU A 376 -2.33 9.10 -24.51
CA LEU A 376 -2.41 7.63 -24.48
C LEU A 376 -3.87 7.19 -24.28
N GLY A 377 -4.16 5.92 -24.53
CA GLY A 377 -5.52 5.39 -24.55
C GLY A 377 -6.29 5.81 -25.81
N VAL A 378 -7.62 5.90 -25.69
CA VAL A 378 -8.50 6.33 -26.79
C VAL A 378 -8.74 7.84 -26.75
N SER A 379 -8.61 8.49 -27.91
CA SER A 379 -8.95 9.90 -28.12
C SER A 379 -9.84 10.04 -29.33
N TRP A 380 -10.65 11.10 -29.38
CA TRP A 380 -11.66 11.29 -30.42
C TRP A 380 -11.45 12.61 -31.17
N GLU A 381 -11.44 12.55 -32.50
CA GLU A 381 -11.44 13.74 -33.36
C GLU A 381 -12.52 13.59 -34.43
N ALA A 382 -13.45 14.55 -34.49
CA ALA A 382 -14.59 14.52 -35.43
C ALA A 382 -15.35 13.17 -35.44
N GLY A 383 -15.47 12.52 -34.28
CA GLY A 383 -16.16 11.23 -34.11
C GLY A 383 -15.34 9.99 -34.49
N GLN A 384 -14.08 10.14 -34.89
CA GLN A 384 -13.17 9.02 -35.20
C GLN A 384 -12.23 8.76 -34.01
N PRO A 385 -12.07 7.51 -33.56
CA PRO A 385 -11.16 7.19 -32.48
C PRO A 385 -9.71 7.07 -32.98
N THR A 386 -8.75 7.47 -32.15
CA THR A 386 -7.36 7.08 -32.27
C THR A 386 -6.90 6.44 -30.96
N VAL A 387 -6.44 5.20 -31.05
CA VAL A 387 -5.97 4.37 -29.94
C VAL A 387 -4.44 4.42 -29.89
N ARG A 388 -3.87 4.65 -28.70
CA ARG A 388 -2.42 4.76 -28.48
C ARG A 388 -1.97 4.01 -27.23
N VAL A 389 -0.89 3.23 -27.36
CA VAL A 389 -0.26 2.53 -26.22
C VAL A 389 1.26 2.75 -26.25
N TRP A 390 1.84 3.05 -25.09
CA TRP A 390 3.30 3.15 -24.95
C TRP A 390 3.87 1.76 -24.70
N ALA A 391 4.56 1.22 -25.72
CA ALA A 391 5.15 -0.12 -25.68
C ALA A 391 6.52 -0.11 -26.39
N PRO A 392 7.52 0.59 -25.84
CA PRO A 392 8.78 0.90 -26.52
C PRO A 392 9.62 -0.34 -26.81
N THR A 393 9.53 -1.37 -25.95
CA THR A 393 10.25 -2.65 -26.05
C THR A 393 9.53 -3.68 -26.93
N ALA A 394 8.28 -3.42 -27.33
CA ALA A 394 7.53 -4.36 -28.16
C ALA A 394 8.13 -4.50 -29.56
N GLN A 395 8.10 -5.73 -30.07
CA GLN A 395 8.47 -6.08 -31.43
C GLN A 395 7.33 -5.82 -32.41
N ASP A 396 6.10 -6.10 -31.98
CA ASP A 396 4.87 -5.90 -32.76
C ASP A 396 3.70 -5.59 -31.82
N VAL A 397 2.77 -4.74 -32.28
CA VAL A 397 1.52 -4.47 -31.56
C VAL A 397 0.36 -4.46 -32.56
N LYS A 398 -0.69 -5.22 -32.24
CA LYS A 398 -1.96 -5.22 -32.98
C LYS A 398 -3.13 -4.89 -32.06
N LEU A 399 -4.18 -4.35 -32.64
CA LEU A 399 -5.46 -4.09 -32.00
C LEU A 399 -6.47 -5.16 -32.44
N HIS A 400 -6.95 -5.97 -31.51
CA HIS A 400 -8.08 -6.88 -31.75
C HIS A 400 -9.38 -6.15 -31.42
N LEU A 401 -10.31 -6.10 -32.37
CA LEU A 401 -11.62 -5.47 -32.22
C LEU A 401 -12.72 -6.54 -32.13
N PHE A 402 -13.67 -6.27 -31.25
CA PHE A 402 -14.82 -7.13 -30.98
C PHE A 402 -16.09 -6.30 -31.06
N ASP A 403 -17.13 -6.83 -31.69
CA ASP A 403 -18.41 -6.10 -31.82
C ASP A 403 -19.17 -6.06 -30.48
N ASP A 404 -18.94 -7.03 -29.60
CA ASP A 404 -19.47 -7.07 -28.24
C ASP A 404 -18.47 -7.73 -27.27
N SER A 405 -18.86 -7.88 -26.01
CA SER A 405 -18.05 -8.44 -24.92
C SER A 405 -17.86 -9.96 -24.99
N THR A 406 -18.70 -10.68 -25.74
CA THR A 406 -18.78 -12.16 -25.72
C THR A 406 -18.33 -12.83 -27.03
N THR A 407 -18.36 -12.10 -28.14
CA THR A 407 -18.01 -12.60 -29.47
C THR A 407 -16.52 -12.88 -29.60
N ALA A 408 -16.14 -13.86 -30.41
CA ALA A 408 -14.75 -14.07 -30.82
C ALA A 408 -14.26 -12.89 -31.71
N THR A 409 -12.95 -12.66 -31.80
CA THR A 409 -12.38 -11.50 -32.53
C THR A 409 -12.96 -11.37 -33.94
N ASN A 410 -13.45 -10.18 -34.27
CA ASN A 410 -14.02 -9.89 -35.59
C ASN A 410 -13.00 -9.26 -36.54
N GLU A 411 -12.05 -8.47 -36.02
CA GLU A 411 -11.05 -7.76 -36.82
C GLU A 411 -9.74 -7.61 -36.03
N THR A 412 -8.59 -7.80 -36.69
CA THR A 412 -7.27 -7.52 -36.13
C THR A 412 -6.58 -6.45 -36.97
N VAL A 413 -6.18 -5.34 -36.36
CA VAL A 413 -5.61 -4.17 -37.02
C VAL A 413 -4.16 -3.98 -36.56
N THR A 414 -3.22 -3.93 -37.50
CA THR A 414 -1.82 -3.62 -37.18
C THR A 414 -1.66 -2.17 -36.75
N MET A 415 -0.95 -1.92 -35.64
CA MET A 415 -0.66 -0.56 -35.18
C MET A 415 0.67 -0.06 -35.74
N THR A 416 0.82 1.27 -35.84
CA THR A 416 2.04 1.90 -36.32
C THR A 416 2.87 2.42 -35.14
N ARG A 417 4.12 1.99 -35.04
CA ARG A 417 5.08 2.47 -34.03
C ARG A 417 5.68 3.81 -34.45
N ASP A 418 5.68 4.78 -33.56
CA ASP A 418 6.54 5.97 -33.63
C ASP A 418 7.91 5.65 -33.03
N SER A 419 8.97 5.80 -33.81
CA SER A 419 10.31 5.37 -33.40
C SER A 419 10.94 6.25 -32.33
N ALA A 420 10.51 7.51 -32.19
CA ALA A 420 11.07 8.45 -31.24
C ALA A 420 10.50 8.25 -29.82
N SER A 421 9.21 7.95 -29.73
CA SER A 421 8.50 7.78 -28.46
C SER A 421 8.28 6.32 -28.05
N GLY A 422 8.39 5.37 -28.99
CA GLY A 422 8.00 3.98 -28.74
C GLY A 422 6.49 3.76 -28.61
N VAL A 423 5.67 4.77 -28.91
CA VAL A 423 4.20 4.68 -28.91
C VAL A 423 3.72 3.96 -30.16
N TRP A 424 2.77 3.04 -29.98
CA TRP A 424 2.03 2.41 -31.06
C TRP A 424 0.67 3.07 -31.20
N SER A 425 0.23 3.34 -32.43
CA SER A 425 -1.03 4.02 -32.68
C SER A 425 -1.79 3.50 -33.89
N VAL A 426 -3.13 3.63 -33.85
CA VAL A 426 -4.01 3.40 -34.99
C VAL A 426 -5.24 4.31 -34.91
N SER A 427 -5.66 4.88 -36.03
CA SER A 427 -6.90 5.63 -36.15
C SER A 427 -7.97 4.77 -36.82
N GLY A 428 -9.15 4.72 -36.22
CA GLY A 428 -10.27 3.90 -36.65
C GLY A 428 -11.37 4.69 -37.35
N ALA A 429 -12.35 3.96 -37.88
CA ALA A 429 -13.58 4.54 -38.39
C ALA A 429 -14.54 4.91 -37.24
N ALA A 430 -15.51 5.80 -37.52
CA ALA A 430 -16.44 6.29 -36.49
C ALA A 430 -17.35 5.19 -35.91
N ASP A 431 -17.56 4.09 -36.64
CA ASP A 431 -18.34 2.92 -36.20
C ASP A 431 -17.57 2.00 -35.25
N TRP A 432 -16.30 2.29 -34.94
CA TRP A 432 -15.58 1.64 -33.85
C TRP A 432 -16.10 2.04 -32.48
N LYS A 433 -16.91 3.10 -32.38
CA LYS A 433 -17.53 3.53 -31.13
C LYS A 433 -18.32 2.38 -30.49
N HIS A 434 -18.07 2.17 -29.20
CA HIS A 434 -18.60 1.08 -28.37
C HIS A 434 -18.09 -0.33 -28.69
N LYS A 435 -17.24 -0.52 -29.71
CA LYS A 435 -16.53 -1.79 -29.88
C LYS A 435 -15.59 -2.04 -28.71
N PHE A 436 -15.40 -3.31 -28.40
CA PHE A 436 -14.41 -3.74 -27.41
C PHE A 436 -13.08 -4.02 -28.09
N TYR A 437 -11.99 -3.99 -27.32
CA TYR A 437 -10.66 -4.25 -27.84
C TYR A 437 -9.69 -4.83 -26.82
N LEU A 438 -8.65 -5.46 -27.37
CA LEU A 438 -7.44 -5.90 -26.68
C LEU A 438 -6.21 -5.55 -27.54
N PHE A 439 -5.08 -5.30 -26.90
CA PHE A 439 -3.78 -5.26 -27.56
C PHE A 439 -3.20 -6.67 -27.62
N GLU A 440 -2.69 -7.07 -28.79
CA GLU A 440 -1.74 -8.18 -28.93
C GLU A 440 -0.33 -7.59 -28.95
N VAL A 441 0.44 -7.80 -27.88
CA VAL A 441 1.78 -7.24 -27.68
C VAL A 441 2.80 -8.37 -27.77
N LYS A 442 3.67 -8.34 -28.79
CA LYS A 442 4.79 -9.26 -28.92
C LYS A 442 6.05 -8.62 -28.32
N VAL A 443 6.56 -9.15 -27.20
CA VAL A 443 7.61 -8.48 -26.40
C VAL A 443 8.52 -9.49 -25.69
N TYR A 444 9.78 -9.11 -25.45
CA TYR A 444 10.67 -9.89 -24.59
C TYR A 444 10.24 -9.79 -23.12
N VAL A 445 10.08 -10.92 -22.45
CA VAL A 445 9.71 -10.99 -21.03
C VAL A 445 10.90 -11.56 -20.24
N PRO A 446 11.56 -10.75 -19.39
CA PRO A 446 12.75 -11.19 -18.66
C PRO A 446 12.53 -12.45 -17.83
N SER A 447 11.39 -12.55 -17.14
CA SER A 447 11.07 -13.68 -16.26
C SER A 447 10.86 -15.02 -16.97
N THR A 448 10.60 -15.02 -18.29
CA THR A 448 10.54 -16.27 -19.08
C THR A 448 11.75 -16.46 -19.97
N GLY A 449 12.61 -15.44 -20.11
CA GLY A 449 13.71 -15.45 -21.06
C GLY A 449 13.29 -15.53 -22.53
N ARG A 450 12.01 -15.29 -22.87
CA ARG A 450 11.47 -15.49 -24.23
C ARG A 450 10.78 -14.25 -24.80
N ILE A 451 10.57 -14.27 -26.12
CA ILE A 451 9.64 -13.35 -26.78
C ILE A 451 8.23 -13.92 -26.66
N GLU A 452 7.40 -13.30 -25.81
CA GLU A 452 6.02 -13.69 -25.56
C GLU A 452 5.05 -12.91 -26.46
N THR A 453 3.83 -13.41 -26.60
CA THR A 453 2.72 -12.70 -27.28
C THR A 453 1.54 -12.60 -26.31
N ASN A 454 1.32 -11.40 -25.79
CA ASN A 454 0.35 -11.12 -24.74
C ASN A 454 -0.93 -10.53 -25.34
N LEU A 455 -2.10 -11.05 -24.94
CA LEU A 455 -3.37 -10.35 -25.10
C LEU A 455 -3.66 -9.59 -23.81
N VAL A 456 -3.86 -8.28 -23.92
CA VAL A 456 -3.94 -7.39 -22.75
C VAL A 456 -4.90 -6.23 -23.01
N THR A 457 -5.61 -5.81 -21.97
CA THR A 457 -6.42 -4.60 -21.97
C THR A 457 -5.55 -3.34 -22.02
N ASP A 458 -6.18 -2.20 -22.25
CA ASP A 458 -5.50 -0.90 -22.28
C ASP A 458 -5.23 -0.38 -20.86
N PRO A 459 -3.96 -0.06 -20.51
CA PRO A 459 -3.63 0.67 -19.28
C PRO A 459 -4.42 1.98 -19.09
N TYR A 460 -4.85 2.61 -20.19
CA TYR A 460 -5.65 3.84 -20.25
C TYR A 460 -7.11 3.55 -20.63
N SER A 461 -7.65 2.40 -20.23
CA SER A 461 -9.08 2.08 -20.40
C SER A 461 -9.96 3.16 -19.77
N PHE A 462 -11.07 3.51 -20.44
CA PHE A 462 -12.12 4.40 -19.92
C PHE A 462 -13.47 3.69 -19.74
N SER A 463 -13.61 2.48 -20.27
CA SER A 463 -14.73 1.56 -20.06
C SER A 463 -14.25 0.14 -20.36
N LEU A 464 -14.93 -0.84 -19.78
CA LEU A 464 -14.54 -2.24 -19.76
C LEU A 464 -15.78 -3.12 -20.00
N SER A 465 -15.55 -4.32 -20.53
CA SER A 465 -16.54 -5.41 -20.45
C SER A 465 -16.62 -5.95 -19.03
N MET A 466 -17.65 -6.77 -18.76
CA MET A 466 -17.76 -7.47 -17.48
C MET A 466 -16.48 -8.26 -17.15
N ASN A 467 -16.06 -8.19 -15.88
CA ASN A 467 -14.81 -8.74 -15.33
C ASN A 467 -13.54 -8.22 -16.02
N SER A 468 -13.64 -7.04 -16.65
CA SER A 468 -12.50 -6.31 -17.20
C SER A 468 -11.67 -7.15 -18.19
N THR A 469 -12.39 -8.01 -18.92
CA THR A 469 -11.83 -8.95 -19.89
C THR A 469 -11.47 -8.28 -21.21
N ARG A 470 -12.02 -7.09 -21.49
CA ARG A 470 -11.76 -6.26 -22.69
C ARG A 470 -11.95 -4.78 -22.36
N SER A 471 -11.14 -3.94 -22.99
CA SER A 471 -11.34 -2.49 -23.00
C SER A 471 -12.45 -2.11 -23.97
N GLN A 472 -13.09 -0.96 -23.79
CA GLN A 472 -14.13 -0.47 -24.70
C GLN A 472 -13.81 0.94 -25.24
N LEU A 473 -14.05 1.15 -26.53
CA LEU A 473 -13.88 2.44 -27.20
C LEU A 473 -15.05 3.38 -26.87
N VAL A 474 -14.85 4.23 -25.87
CA VAL A 474 -15.85 5.23 -25.42
C VAL A 474 -15.30 6.65 -25.51
N ASP A 475 -16.19 7.60 -25.78
CA ASP A 475 -15.91 9.04 -25.64
C ASP A 475 -16.54 9.53 -24.34
N LEU A 476 -15.73 9.86 -23.34
CA LEU A 476 -16.22 10.35 -22.05
C LEU A 476 -17.01 11.68 -22.18
N ASN A 477 -16.86 12.39 -23.29
CA ASN A 477 -17.62 13.61 -23.59
C ASN A 477 -18.97 13.35 -24.27
N ASP A 478 -19.32 12.09 -24.55
CA ASP A 478 -20.63 11.75 -25.09
C ASP A 478 -21.76 12.17 -24.14
N PRO A 479 -22.71 13.02 -24.58
CA PRO A 479 -23.86 13.41 -23.77
C PRO A 479 -24.69 12.22 -23.26
N ALA A 480 -24.69 11.08 -23.94
CA ALA A 480 -25.39 9.87 -23.48
C ALA A 480 -24.82 9.30 -22.17
N LEU A 481 -23.56 9.60 -21.88
CA LEU A 481 -22.86 9.17 -20.65
C LEU A 481 -22.94 10.23 -19.54
N MET A 482 -23.69 11.32 -19.75
CA MET A 482 -23.83 12.40 -18.78
C MET A 482 -25.25 12.41 -18.21
N PRO A 483 -25.43 12.46 -16.88
CA PRO A 483 -26.76 12.73 -16.33
C PRO A 483 -27.23 14.15 -16.67
N GLU A 484 -28.53 14.38 -16.57
CA GLU A 484 -29.12 15.69 -16.83
C GLU A 484 -28.46 16.76 -15.94
N GLY A 485 -28.05 17.88 -16.54
CA GLY A 485 -27.38 18.97 -15.82
C GLY A 485 -25.89 18.74 -15.47
N TRP A 486 -25.28 17.60 -15.84
CA TRP A 486 -23.88 17.28 -15.51
C TRP A 486 -22.88 18.38 -15.93
N ALA A 487 -23.02 18.93 -17.13
CA ALA A 487 -22.13 19.97 -17.64
C ALA A 487 -22.15 21.26 -16.78
N ALA A 488 -23.29 21.55 -16.14
CA ALA A 488 -23.53 22.73 -15.32
C ALA A 488 -23.63 22.40 -13.82
N ILE A 489 -23.14 21.23 -13.38
CA ILE A 489 -23.18 20.83 -11.98
C ILE A 489 -22.45 21.87 -11.11
N ALA A 490 -23.16 22.37 -10.09
CA ALA A 490 -22.61 23.27 -9.10
C ALA A 490 -22.01 22.45 -7.96
N LYS A 491 -20.77 22.76 -7.58
CA LYS A 491 -20.11 22.16 -6.43
C LYS A 491 -20.53 22.86 -5.13
N PRO A 492 -20.68 22.13 -4.01
CA PRO A 492 -20.82 22.75 -2.70
C PRO A 492 -19.68 23.76 -2.44
N PRO A 493 -19.95 24.92 -1.82
CA PRO A 493 -18.93 25.93 -1.58
C PRO A 493 -17.80 25.38 -0.70
N LEU A 494 -16.57 25.76 -1.01
CA LEU A 494 -15.37 25.44 -0.25
C LEU A 494 -14.44 26.65 -0.33
N ASP A 495 -14.25 27.34 0.80
CA ASP A 495 -13.45 28.57 0.83
C ASP A 495 -11.97 28.28 1.10
N ALA A 496 -11.68 27.27 1.94
CA ALA A 496 -10.33 26.78 2.18
C ALA A 496 -10.31 25.28 2.56
N PRO A 497 -9.18 24.57 2.38
CA PRO A 497 -9.06 23.16 2.76
C PRO A 497 -9.36 22.86 4.24
N GLU A 498 -9.12 23.78 5.17
CA GLU A 498 -9.41 23.58 6.61
C GLU A 498 -10.91 23.55 6.94
N ASP A 499 -11.76 23.96 5.98
CA ASP A 499 -13.21 23.82 6.04
C ASP A 499 -13.68 22.39 5.74
N ILE A 500 -12.76 21.52 5.32
CA ILE A 500 -13.05 20.12 5.02
C ILE A 500 -13.34 19.36 6.32
N VAL A 501 -14.37 18.51 6.28
CA VAL A 501 -14.63 17.42 7.22
C VAL A 501 -14.93 16.19 6.37
N LEU A 502 -14.08 15.16 6.49
CA LEU A 502 -14.11 13.95 5.69
C LEU A 502 -14.93 12.85 6.37
N TYR A 503 -15.71 12.11 5.58
CA TYR A 503 -16.45 10.93 5.99
C TYR A 503 -16.14 9.77 5.04
N GLU A 504 -15.36 8.80 5.52
CA GLU A 504 -14.90 7.65 4.73
C GLU A 504 -15.97 6.56 4.65
N LEU A 505 -16.39 6.21 3.44
CA LEU A 505 -17.53 5.35 3.17
C LEU A 505 -17.24 4.38 2.02
N HIS A 506 -17.65 3.13 2.18
CA HIS A 506 -17.62 2.13 1.12
C HIS A 506 -18.96 2.10 0.36
N VAL A 507 -18.92 1.95 -0.97
CA VAL A 507 -20.12 1.96 -1.84
C VAL A 507 -21.10 0.85 -1.45
N ARG A 508 -20.59 -0.35 -1.14
CA ARG A 508 -21.44 -1.47 -0.74
C ARG A 508 -22.04 -1.28 0.65
N ASP A 509 -21.20 -0.93 1.63
CA ASP A 509 -21.61 -0.70 3.03
C ASP A 509 -22.74 0.31 3.12
N PHE A 510 -22.72 1.34 2.27
CA PHE A 510 -23.72 2.40 2.25
C PHE A 510 -25.16 1.91 2.06
N SER A 511 -25.39 0.81 1.35
CA SER A 511 -26.75 0.47 0.92
C SER A 511 -27.10 -1.00 0.85
N VAL A 512 -26.13 -1.92 0.98
CA VAL A 512 -26.40 -3.37 0.88
C VAL A 512 -27.46 -3.84 1.89
N SER A 513 -27.48 -3.24 3.08
CA SER A 513 -28.43 -3.48 4.17
C SER A 513 -29.60 -2.50 4.23
N ASP A 514 -29.66 -1.47 3.38
CA ASP A 514 -30.71 -0.46 3.43
C ASP A 514 -31.96 -0.91 2.65
N ALA A 515 -32.93 -1.48 3.36
CA ALA A 515 -34.18 -1.95 2.78
C ALA A 515 -35.03 -0.83 2.13
N THR A 516 -34.74 0.44 2.38
CA THR A 516 -35.41 1.58 1.71
C THR A 516 -34.85 1.87 0.33
N VAL A 517 -33.70 1.29 -0.01
CA VAL A 517 -33.16 1.23 -1.37
C VAL A 517 -33.76 0.00 -2.09
N PRO A 518 -34.23 0.13 -3.34
CA PRO A 518 -34.64 -1.00 -4.16
C PRO A 518 -33.53 -2.06 -4.24
N GLU A 519 -33.90 -3.34 -4.14
CA GLU A 519 -32.96 -4.45 -4.00
C GLU A 519 -31.91 -4.48 -5.12
N GLU A 520 -32.33 -4.23 -6.36
CA GLU A 520 -31.48 -4.20 -7.54
C GLU A 520 -30.44 -3.06 -7.55
N LEU A 521 -30.63 -2.03 -6.72
CA LEU A 521 -29.74 -0.88 -6.60
C LEU A 521 -28.83 -0.96 -5.37
N ARG A 522 -29.06 -1.91 -4.46
CA ARG A 522 -28.27 -2.03 -3.23
C ARG A 522 -26.82 -2.40 -3.54
N GLY A 523 -25.91 -1.72 -2.87
CA GLY A 523 -24.47 -1.86 -3.05
C GLY A 523 -23.92 -1.32 -4.37
N THR A 524 -24.66 -0.43 -5.04
CA THR A 524 -24.27 0.16 -6.34
C THR A 524 -24.14 1.68 -6.25
N PHE A 525 -23.52 2.30 -7.26
CA PHE A 525 -23.50 3.76 -7.41
C PHE A 525 -24.93 4.35 -7.47
N LYS A 526 -25.90 3.61 -8.02
CA LYS A 526 -27.30 4.06 -8.11
C LYS A 526 -28.00 4.20 -6.77
N ALA A 527 -27.53 3.53 -5.72
CA ALA A 527 -28.11 3.67 -4.38
C ALA A 527 -28.08 5.14 -3.89
N PHE A 528 -27.04 5.90 -4.24
CA PHE A 528 -26.90 7.31 -3.88
C PHE A 528 -27.95 8.21 -4.57
N THR A 529 -28.58 7.74 -5.64
CA THR A 529 -29.64 8.48 -6.34
C THR A 529 -31.02 8.32 -5.68
N VAL A 530 -31.16 7.39 -4.74
CA VAL A 530 -32.40 7.15 -4.00
C VAL A 530 -32.49 8.16 -2.85
N MET A 531 -32.84 9.40 -3.18
CA MET A 531 -32.76 10.54 -2.25
C MET A 531 -33.59 10.40 -0.96
N ASN A 532 -34.60 9.54 -0.96
CA ASN A 532 -35.46 9.25 0.20
C ASN A 532 -35.02 8.00 0.99
N SER A 533 -33.92 7.34 0.62
CA SER A 533 -33.37 6.22 1.40
C SER A 533 -32.86 6.67 2.77
N ASN A 534 -32.78 5.74 3.72
CA ASN A 534 -32.27 6.04 5.05
C ASN A 534 -30.82 6.52 4.97
N GLY A 535 -29.98 5.88 4.14
CA GLY A 535 -28.60 6.30 3.89
C GLY A 535 -28.49 7.73 3.36
N MET A 536 -29.22 8.10 2.30
CA MET A 536 -29.16 9.46 1.74
C MET A 536 -29.74 10.51 2.69
N GLN A 537 -30.81 10.19 3.43
CA GLN A 537 -31.36 11.08 4.45
C GLN A 537 -30.39 11.26 5.62
N HIS A 538 -29.65 10.22 5.98
CA HIS A 538 -28.59 10.29 6.99
C HIS A 538 -27.46 11.23 6.54
N LEU A 539 -26.89 11.01 5.34
CA LEU A 539 -25.84 11.88 4.79
C LEU A 539 -26.28 13.34 4.66
N LYS A 540 -27.52 13.58 4.22
CA LYS A 540 -28.09 14.94 4.15
C LYS A 540 -28.17 15.61 5.52
N ARG A 541 -28.51 14.86 6.59
CA ARG A 541 -28.54 15.39 7.96
C ARG A 541 -27.14 15.72 8.48
N LEU A 542 -26.12 14.95 8.10
CA LEU A 542 -24.71 15.25 8.44
C LEU A 542 -24.21 16.47 7.67
N ALA A 543 -24.49 16.55 6.37
CA ALA A 543 -24.14 17.71 5.53
C ALA A 543 -24.74 19.01 6.07
N ALA A 544 -26.03 18.98 6.45
CA ALA A 544 -26.69 20.13 7.08
C ALA A 544 -26.03 20.55 8.40
N ALA A 545 -25.52 19.59 9.18
CA ALA A 545 -24.83 19.86 10.45
C ALA A 545 -23.41 20.43 10.25
N GLY A 546 -22.73 20.09 9.14
CA GLY A 546 -21.42 20.64 8.80
C GLY A 546 -20.44 19.67 8.13
N LEU A 547 -20.85 18.44 7.84
CA LEU A 547 -20.04 17.54 7.02
C LEU A 547 -19.91 18.12 5.60
N THR A 548 -18.73 18.02 4.99
CA THR A 548 -18.49 18.63 3.67
C THR A 548 -18.09 17.64 2.59
N HIS A 549 -17.46 16.51 2.94
CA HIS A 549 -16.92 15.55 1.98
C HIS A 549 -17.24 14.10 2.34
N VAL A 550 -17.51 13.29 1.32
CA VAL A 550 -17.50 11.82 1.39
C VAL A 550 -16.25 11.32 0.68
N HIS A 551 -15.39 10.60 1.41
CA HIS A 551 -14.27 9.84 0.84
C HIS A 551 -14.78 8.45 0.54
N LEU A 552 -14.83 8.09 -0.74
CA LEU A 552 -15.19 6.74 -1.15
C LEU A 552 -13.96 5.85 -1.14
N LEU A 553 -14.05 4.70 -0.45
CA LEU A 553 -13.13 3.57 -0.66
C LEU A 553 -13.02 3.24 -2.16
N PRO A 554 -12.00 2.47 -2.59
CA PRO A 554 -11.73 2.19 -4.00
C PRO A 554 -12.99 1.97 -4.85
N ALA A 555 -13.17 2.87 -5.82
CA ALA A 555 -14.32 2.86 -6.75
C ALA A 555 -13.85 2.91 -8.22
N PHE A 556 -12.54 2.78 -8.44
CA PHE A 556 -11.95 2.39 -9.72
C PHE A 556 -12.09 0.86 -9.90
N ASP A 557 -11.81 0.34 -11.09
CA ASP A 557 -11.89 -1.09 -11.41
C ASP A 557 -10.91 -1.95 -10.59
N ILE A 558 -11.46 -2.83 -9.76
CA ILE A 558 -10.74 -3.70 -8.83
C ILE A 558 -10.69 -5.13 -9.32
N ALA A 559 -9.68 -5.87 -8.88
CA ALA A 559 -9.48 -7.25 -9.29
C ALA A 559 -10.27 -8.27 -8.46
N SER A 560 -10.64 -7.95 -7.22
CA SER A 560 -10.97 -8.94 -6.18
C SER A 560 -12.46 -9.29 -6.06
N VAL A 561 -13.34 -8.66 -6.84
CA VAL A 561 -14.77 -8.99 -6.88
C VAL A 561 -15.15 -9.42 -8.30
N ASN A 562 -15.87 -10.54 -8.42
CA ASN A 562 -16.45 -10.94 -9.71
C ASN A 562 -17.60 -9.98 -10.05
N GLU A 563 -17.55 -9.29 -11.19
CA GLU A 563 -18.58 -8.35 -11.61
C GLU A 563 -19.91 -9.03 -12.02
N ASP A 564 -19.92 -10.36 -12.26
CA ASP A 564 -21.15 -11.14 -12.51
C ASP A 564 -21.88 -11.44 -11.19
N LYS A 565 -22.81 -10.56 -10.84
CA LYS A 565 -23.64 -10.69 -9.63
C LYS A 565 -24.43 -11.99 -9.54
N SER A 566 -24.69 -12.68 -10.66
CA SER A 566 -25.39 -13.97 -10.63
C SER A 566 -24.56 -15.10 -10.04
N THR A 567 -23.25 -14.90 -9.93
CA THR A 567 -22.31 -15.86 -9.33
C THR A 567 -22.10 -15.65 -7.84
N TRP A 568 -22.56 -14.51 -7.29
CA TRP A 568 -22.33 -14.16 -5.89
C TRP A 568 -23.03 -15.13 -4.95
N LYS A 569 -22.27 -15.59 -3.97
CA LYS A 569 -22.78 -16.30 -2.81
C LYS A 569 -23.11 -15.30 -1.71
N THR A 570 -24.08 -15.66 -0.86
CA THR A 570 -24.44 -14.90 0.33
C THR A 570 -24.66 -15.87 1.48
N VAL A 571 -24.37 -15.43 2.70
CA VAL A 571 -24.72 -16.18 3.90
C VAL A 571 -26.22 -16.08 4.20
N ASP A 572 -26.76 -17.08 4.91
CA ASP A 572 -28.10 -16.98 5.49
C ASP A 572 -28.06 -16.10 6.75
N GLU A 573 -28.18 -14.79 6.55
CA GLU A 573 -28.13 -13.81 7.64
C GLU A 573 -29.17 -14.07 8.75
N ALA A 574 -30.34 -14.61 8.40
CA ALA A 574 -31.38 -14.89 9.37
C ALA A 574 -30.98 -16.07 10.27
N ALA A 575 -30.33 -17.09 9.71
CA ALA A 575 -29.75 -18.18 10.47
C ALA A 575 -28.57 -17.71 11.33
N LEU A 576 -27.66 -16.91 10.77
CA LEU A 576 -26.51 -16.38 11.52
C LEU A 576 -26.93 -15.51 12.70
N ALA A 577 -28.01 -14.73 12.56
CA ALA A 577 -28.54 -13.88 13.63
C ALA A 577 -29.13 -14.67 14.82
N GLN A 578 -29.38 -15.99 14.69
CA GLN A 578 -29.82 -16.84 15.79
C GLN A 578 -28.66 -17.43 16.61
N LEU A 579 -27.43 -17.34 16.11
CA LEU A 579 -26.24 -17.86 16.78
C LEU A 579 -25.80 -16.91 17.92
N PRO A 580 -25.10 -17.42 18.96
CA PRO A 580 -24.50 -16.57 19.98
C PRO A 580 -23.58 -15.50 19.37
N GLY A 581 -23.59 -14.29 19.92
CA GLY A 581 -22.79 -13.17 19.39
C GLY A 581 -21.28 -13.33 19.53
N ASP A 582 -20.84 -14.34 20.27
CA ASP A 582 -19.46 -14.72 20.57
C ASP A 582 -19.08 -16.09 19.95
N SER A 583 -19.90 -16.61 19.03
CA SER A 583 -19.65 -17.86 18.31
C SER A 583 -18.66 -17.69 17.16
N GLU A 584 -17.98 -18.76 16.78
CA GLU A 584 -17.12 -18.78 15.58
C GLU A 584 -17.88 -19.18 14.31
N GLU A 585 -19.11 -19.67 14.45
CA GLU A 585 -19.92 -20.22 13.36
C GLU A 585 -20.29 -19.16 12.32
N GLN A 586 -20.47 -17.89 12.72
CA GLN A 586 -20.72 -16.79 11.79
C GLN A 586 -19.52 -16.54 10.89
N GLN A 587 -18.32 -16.40 11.46
CA GLN A 587 -17.13 -16.19 10.63
C GLN A 587 -16.78 -17.43 9.80
N ALA A 588 -17.09 -18.63 10.28
CA ALA A 588 -16.90 -19.84 9.48
C ALA A 588 -17.81 -19.83 8.23
N ALA A 589 -19.06 -19.37 8.37
CA ALA A 589 -19.99 -19.24 7.25
C ALA A 589 -19.59 -18.15 6.25
N VAL A 590 -19.10 -16.99 6.75
CA VAL A 590 -18.57 -15.92 5.90
C VAL A 590 -17.31 -16.39 5.18
N ASN A 591 -16.36 -17.00 5.89
CA ASN A 591 -15.11 -17.49 5.33
C ASN A 591 -15.32 -18.58 4.26
N ALA A 592 -16.39 -19.37 4.37
CA ALA A 592 -16.73 -20.40 3.40
C ALA A 592 -17.11 -19.85 2.00
N ILE A 593 -17.36 -18.55 1.89
CA ILE A 593 -17.71 -17.88 0.62
C ILE A 593 -16.80 -16.69 0.29
N THR A 594 -15.70 -16.52 1.03
CA THR A 594 -14.71 -15.47 0.78
C THR A 594 -14.24 -15.49 -0.67
N SER A 595 -14.16 -14.31 -1.30
CA SER A 595 -13.84 -14.14 -2.73
C SER A 595 -14.90 -14.68 -3.72
N GLU A 596 -16.02 -15.19 -3.23
CA GLU A 596 -17.19 -15.60 -4.03
C GLU A 596 -18.44 -14.77 -3.70
N ASP A 597 -18.36 -13.80 -2.79
CA ASP A 597 -19.41 -12.83 -2.51
C ASP A 597 -19.18 -11.51 -3.28
N GLY A 598 -20.04 -10.52 -3.03
CA GLY A 598 -19.94 -9.21 -3.67
C GLY A 598 -19.09 -8.20 -2.89
N PHE A 599 -18.23 -8.62 -1.97
CA PHE A 599 -17.55 -7.73 -1.03
C PHE A 599 -16.02 -7.80 -1.13
N ASN A 600 -15.41 -6.63 -1.33
CA ASN A 600 -14.02 -6.36 -0.99
C ASN A 600 -13.89 -4.85 -0.73
N TRP A 601 -12.90 -4.40 0.04
CA TRP A 601 -12.56 -2.96 0.10
C TRP A 601 -12.06 -2.42 -1.24
N GLY A 602 -11.37 -3.24 -2.03
CA GLY A 602 -10.95 -2.90 -3.38
C GLY A 602 -9.56 -2.28 -3.50
N TYR A 603 -8.68 -2.45 -2.50
CA TYR A 603 -7.26 -2.08 -2.59
C TYR A 603 -6.47 -3.06 -3.48
N ASP A 604 -7.04 -3.45 -4.62
CA ASP A 604 -6.52 -4.44 -5.56
C ASP A 604 -6.65 -3.92 -7.00
N PRO A 605 -5.83 -2.93 -7.42
CA PRO A 605 -6.06 -2.21 -8.67
C PRO A 605 -5.91 -3.10 -9.91
N TYR A 606 -6.93 -3.06 -10.77
CA TYR A 606 -6.87 -3.67 -12.10
C TYR A 606 -6.79 -2.60 -13.21
N HIS A 607 -7.71 -1.63 -13.24
CA HIS A 607 -7.62 -0.45 -14.11
C HIS A 607 -7.92 0.86 -13.36
N TYR A 608 -6.93 1.73 -13.26
CA TYR A 608 -7.02 2.95 -12.43
C TYR A 608 -8.03 4.01 -12.86
N THR A 609 -8.53 3.98 -14.10
CA THR A 609 -9.29 5.09 -14.71
C THR A 609 -10.68 4.69 -15.22
N VAL A 610 -11.21 3.57 -14.72
CA VAL A 610 -12.56 3.08 -15.03
C VAL A 610 -13.31 2.88 -13.71
N PRO A 611 -14.58 3.29 -13.57
CA PRO A 611 -15.38 2.92 -12.41
C PRO A 611 -15.52 1.40 -12.25
N GLU A 612 -15.60 0.94 -11.00
CA GLU A 612 -15.80 -0.47 -10.69
C GLU A 612 -17.12 -1.02 -11.27
N GLY A 613 -17.08 -2.20 -11.90
CA GLY A 613 -18.27 -2.76 -12.54
C GLY A 613 -19.21 -3.47 -11.58
N SER A 614 -18.72 -4.08 -10.50
CA SER A 614 -19.58 -4.70 -9.48
C SER A 614 -20.51 -3.70 -8.78
N TYR A 615 -20.12 -2.42 -8.74
CA TYR A 615 -20.94 -1.31 -8.25
C TYR A 615 -21.86 -0.69 -9.32
N SER A 616 -21.85 -1.20 -10.55
CA SER A 616 -22.79 -0.83 -11.63
C SER A 616 -24.02 -1.74 -11.60
N THR A 617 -25.17 -1.25 -12.07
CA THR A 617 -26.32 -2.13 -12.34
C THR A 617 -26.10 -3.01 -13.58
N GLU A 618 -25.33 -2.52 -14.55
CA GLU A 618 -24.91 -3.23 -15.75
C GLU A 618 -23.38 -3.12 -15.87
N PRO A 619 -22.62 -4.16 -15.49
CA PRO A 619 -21.16 -4.10 -15.54
C PRO A 619 -20.64 -4.09 -16.97
N ASP A 620 -21.35 -4.67 -17.94
CA ASP A 620 -20.85 -4.79 -19.31
C ASP A 620 -20.97 -3.49 -20.11
N GLY A 621 -19.85 -2.76 -20.25
CA GLY A 621 -19.76 -1.53 -21.04
C GLY A 621 -19.98 -0.24 -20.24
N PRO A 622 -20.59 0.81 -20.83
CA PRO A 622 -20.39 2.17 -20.36
C PRO A 622 -21.39 2.64 -19.30
N THR A 623 -22.36 1.80 -18.89
CA THR A 623 -23.36 2.17 -17.87
C THR A 623 -22.70 2.64 -16.58
N ARG A 624 -21.66 1.94 -16.13
CA ARG A 624 -20.86 2.28 -14.94
C ARG A 624 -20.35 3.73 -14.91
N ILE A 625 -20.04 4.31 -16.08
CA ILE A 625 -19.61 5.72 -16.22
C ILE A 625 -20.73 6.66 -15.80
N LYS A 626 -21.93 6.43 -16.34
CA LYS A 626 -23.08 7.29 -16.09
C LYS A 626 -23.53 7.18 -14.64
N GLU A 627 -23.58 5.97 -14.09
CA GLU A 627 -24.02 5.74 -12.71
C GLU A 627 -23.05 6.36 -11.69
N PHE A 628 -21.73 6.28 -11.93
CA PHE A 628 -20.75 7.00 -11.11
C PHE A 628 -20.98 8.52 -11.15
N ARG A 629 -21.23 9.09 -12.34
CA ARG A 629 -21.55 10.53 -12.47
C ARG A 629 -22.86 10.90 -11.76
N GLU A 630 -23.87 10.03 -11.80
CA GLU A 630 -25.12 10.22 -11.07
C GLU A 630 -24.91 10.20 -9.55
N MET A 631 -24.07 9.30 -9.03
CA MET A 631 -23.67 9.29 -7.62
C MET A 631 -23.01 10.62 -7.22
N VAL A 632 -21.99 11.07 -7.97
CA VAL A 632 -21.30 12.35 -7.69
C VAL A 632 -22.29 13.52 -7.70
N GLN A 633 -23.20 13.54 -8.68
CA GLN A 633 -24.24 14.56 -8.76
C GLN A 633 -25.19 14.53 -7.57
N ALA A 634 -25.63 13.35 -7.14
CA ALA A 634 -26.53 13.19 -6.01
C ALA A 634 -25.89 13.66 -4.69
N LEU A 635 -24.63 13.28 -4.43
CA LEU A 635 -23.87 13.73 -3.26
C LEU A 635 -23.66 15.25 -3.27
N ASN A 636 -23.26 15.83 -4.40
CA ASN A 636 -23.13 17.28 -4.54
C ASN A 636 -24.46 18.01 -4.29
N SER A 637 -25.59 17.44 -4.72
CA SER A 637 -26.92 18.05 -4.55
C SER A 637 -27.37 18.17 -3.08
N ILE A 638 -26.81 17.36 -2.18
CA ILE A 638 -27.07 17.43 -0.73
C ILE A 638 -25.98 18.19 0.03
N GLY A 639 -25.04 18.82 -0.68
CA GLY A 639 -23.98 19.64 -0.07
C GLY A 639 -22.68 18.89 0.22
N LEU A 640 -22.50 17.67 -0.30
CA LEU A 640 -21.28 16.87 -0.09
C LEU A 640 -20.42 16.79 -1.35
N ARG A 641 -19.14 17.12 -1.20
CA ARG A 641 -18.09 16.87 -2.20
C ARG A 641 -17.63 15.41 -2.15
N VAL A 642 -17.07 14.91 -3.24
CA VAL A 642 -16.65 13.50 -3.36
C VAL A 642 -15.13 13.40 -3.47
N VAL A 643 -14.52 12.70 -2.52
CA VAL A 643 -13.11 12.28 -2.58
C VAL A 643 -13.06 10.83 -3.02
N MET A 644 -12.07 10.48 -3.85
CA MET A 644 -11.83 9.12 -4.28
C MET A 644 -10.54 8.59 -3.64
N ASP A 645 -10.60 7.40 -3.06
CA ASP A 645 -9.40 6.64 -2.70
C ASP A 645 -8.71 6.16 -3.98
N VAL A 646 -7.42 6.44 -4.11
CA VAL A 646 -6.59 6.06 -5.24
C VAL A 646 -5.39 5.27 -4.78
N VAL A 647 -5.13 4.16 -5.48
CA VAL A 647 -4.16 3.15 -5.06
C VAL A 647 -3.09 2.98 -6.13
N TYR A 648 -2.33 4.03 -6.40
CA TYR A 648 -1.30 4.00 -7.44
C TYR A 648 0.00 3.34 -7.00
N ASN A 649 0.16 2.99 -5.72
CA ASN A 649 1.40 2.47 -5.14
C ASN A 649 1.69 1.00 -5.49
N HIS A 650 0.69 0.25 -5.97
CA HIS A 650 0.83 -1.12 -6.45
C HIS A 650 -0.22 -1.47 -7.52
N THR A 651 -0.03 -2.62 -8.15
CA THR A 651 -1.06 -3.31 -8.96
C THR A 651 -1.43 -4.63 -8.30
N ASN A 652 -2.62 -5.17 -8.59
CA ASN A 652 -3.02 -6.49 -8.11
C ASN A 652 -2.08 -7.63 -8.58
N ALA A 653 -1.55 -7.55 -9.80
CA ALA A 653 -0.69 -8.58 -10.37
C ALA A 653 0.33 -8.02 -11.39
N SER A 654 1.42 -8.75 -11.59
CA SER A 654 2.54 -8.44 -12.49
C SER A 654 2.90 -9.66 -13.36
N GLY A 655 3.94 -9.53 -14.19
CA GLY A 655 4.38 -10.57 -15.11
C GLY A 655 3.28 -11.01 -16.07
N LEU A 656 3.21 -12.31 -16.32
CA LEU A 656 2.22 -12.94 -17.20
C LEU A 656 0.94 -13.39 -16.48
N ALA A 657 0.77 -13.05 -15.20
CA ALA A 657 -0.43 -13.39 -14.44
C ALA A 657 -1.71 -12.90 -15.14
N GLU A 658 -2.83 -13.60 -14.95
CA GLU A 658 -4.08 -13.32 -15.67
C GLU A 658 -4.50 -11.85 -15.56
N LYS A 659 -4.51 -11.30 -14.33
CA LYS A 659 -4.91 -9.92 -14.02
C LYS A 659 -3.74 -8.90 -14.07
N SER A 660 -2.64 -9.25 -14.74
CA SER A 660 -1.54 -8.31 -15.04
C SER A 660 -1.84 -7.56 -16.34
N VAL A 661 -1.76 -6.22 -16.30
CA VAL A 661 -1.95 -5.33 -17.45
C VAL A 661 -0.63 -4.65 -17.81
N LEU A 662 -0.13 -3.79 -16.92
CA LEU A 662 1.04 -2.93 -17.16
C LEU A 662 2.28 -3.75 -17.55
N ASP A 663 2.54 -4.84 -16.83
CA ASP A 663 3.76 -5.63 -17.01
C ASP A 663 3.70 -6.54 -18.25
N LYS A 664 2.51 -6.86 -18.76
CA LYS A 664 2.35 -7.53 -20.06
C LYS A 664 2.63 -6.59 -21.23
N VAL A 665 2.46 -5.28 -21.05
CA VAL A 665 2.72 -4.26 -22.10
C VAL A 665 4.19 -3.87 -22.12
N VAL A 666 4.77 -3.53 -20.96
CA VAL A 666 6.19 -3.14 -20.83
C VAL A 666 6.81 -3.87 -19.62
N PRO A 667 7.26 -5.12 -19.80
CA PRO A 667 7.81 -5.93 -18.72
C PRO A 667 8.95 -5.24 -17.96
N GLY A 668 8.86 -5.22 -16.64
CA GLY A 668 9.87 -4.67 -15.73
C GLY A 668 9.96 -3.14 -15.69
N TYR A 669 9.00 -2.42 -16.29
CA TYR A 669 9.01 -0.94 -16.30
C TYR A 669 8.11 -0.32 -15.23
N TYR A 670 6.83 -0.71 -15.15
CA TYR A 670 5.88 -0.02 -14.27
C TYR A 670 6.03 -0.40 -12.80
N HIS A 671 6.75 -1.48 -12.53
CA HIS A 671 6.96 -2.04 -11.20
C HIS A 671 8.32 -1.68 -10.64
N ARG A 672 8.40 -1.55 -9.32
CA ARG A 672 9.68 -1.39 -8.64
C ARG A 672 10.33 -2.75 -8.46
N LEU A 673 11.60 -2.84 -8.81
CA LEU A 673 12.36 -4.08 -8.78
C LEU A 673 13.45 -4.05 -7.70
N ASN A 674 13.69 -5.21 -7.10
CA ASN A 674 14.84 -5.43 -6.24
C ASN A 674 16.12 -5.64 -7.08
N ASN A 675 17.26 -5.85 -6.41
CA ASN A 675 18.56 -6.00 -7.09
C ASN A 675 18.66 -7.26 -7.98
N SER A 676 17.77 -8.24 -7.82
CA SER A 676 17.71 -9.44 -8.66
C SER A 676 16.76 -9.28 -9.84
N GLY A 677 15.96 -8.20 -9.88
CA GLY A 677 14.94 -7.98 -10.90
C GLY A 677 13.54 -8.47 -10.52
N ASN A 678 13.33 -8.91 -9.29
CA ASN A 678 12.00 -9.33 -8.82
C ASN A 678 11.19 -8.11 -8.39
N VAL A 679 9.88 -8.15 -8.61
CA VAL A 679 8.97 -7.09 -8.17
C VAL A 679 8.94 -7.01 -6.64
N GLU A 680 9.09 -5.80 -6.12
CA GLU A 680 8.97 -5.50 -4.68
C GLU A 680 7.51 -5.62 -4.24
N ARG A 681 7.27 -6.11 -3.02
CA ARG A 681 5.90 -6.37 -2.50
C ARG A 681 5.63 -5.81 -1.12
N SER A 682 6.34 -4.76 -0.73
CA SER A 682 6.20 -4.20 0.62
C SER A 682 4.80 -3.62 0.88
N THR A 683 4.06 -3.22 -0.16
CA THR A 683 2.71 -2.62 -0.02
C THR A 683 1.64 -3.64 0.38
N CYS A 684 1.77 -4.88 -0.09
CA CYS A 684 0.91 -6.07 0.04
C CYS A 684 0.93 -6.87 -1.28
N CYS A 685 1.04 -6.14 -2.39
CA CYS A 685 0.93 -6.62 -3.77
C CYS A 685 2.12 -6.14 -4.61
N GLU A 686 1.98 -6.03 -5.93
CA GLU A 686 3.08 -5.75 -6.86
C GLU A 686 3.38 -4.23 -6.91
N ASN A 687 4.40 -3.76 -6.18
CA ASN A 687 4.70 -2.34 -6.02
C ASN A 687 4.96 -1.66 -7.38
N THR A 688 4.35 -0.51 -7.60
CA THR A 688 4.62 0.34 -8.78
C THR A 688 5.84 1.24 -8.53
N ALA A 689 6.42 1.76 -9.61
CA ALA A 689 7.56 2.67 -9.57
C ALA A 689 7.19 4.05 -10.14
N THR A 690 6.54 4.92 -9.37
CA THR A 690 6.20 6.29 -9.81
C THR A 690 7.42 7.20 -9.99
N GLU A 691 8.61 6.78 -9.58
CA GLU A 691 9.87 7.41 -9.98
C GLU A 691 10.19 7.24 -11.47
N HIS A 692 9.53 6.32 -12.18
CA HIS A 692 9.61 6.18 -13.63
C HIS A 692 8.60 7.10 -14.32
N LEU A 693 9.06 7.81 -15.36
CA LEU A 693 8.32 8.95 -15.93
C LEU A 693 6.94 8.58 -16.49
N MET A 694 6.79 7.41 -17.12
CA MET A 694 5.51 7.00 -17.70
C MET A 694 4.55 6.41 -16.65
N MET A 695 5.04 5.93 -15.51
CA MET A 695 4.18 5.55 -14.37
C MET A 695 3.67 6.80 -13.63
N GLU A 696 4.53 7.80 -13.41
CA GLU A 696 4.11 9.13 -12.91
C GLU A 696 3.06 9.75 -13.83
N LYS A 697 3.30 9.72 -15.15
CA LYS A 697 2.33 10.23 -16.13
C LYS A 697 0.99 9.52 -16.04
N LEU A 698 0.98 8.18 -15.94
CA LEU A 698 -0.24 7.40 -15.81
C LEU A 698 -1.02 7.76 -14.54
N MET A 699 -0.32 7.93 -13.40
CA MET A 699 -0.92 8.41 -12.15
C MET A 699 -1.59 9.79 -12.33
N ILE A 700 -0.86 10.76 -12.91
CA ILE A 700 -1.36 12.13 -13.11
C ILE A 700 -2.52 12.19 -14.11
N ASP A 701 -2.42 11.50 -15.24
CA ASP A 701 -3.45 11.49 -16.28
C ASP A 701 -4.74 10.80 -15.79
N SER A 702 -4.61 9.75 -14.99
CA SER A 702 -5.73 9.10 -14.31
C SER A 702 -6.44 10.06 -13.36
N ALA A 703 -5.71 10.70 -12.43
CA ALA A 703 -6.27 11.67 -11.49
C ALA A 703 -6.94 12.86 -12.21
N ARG A 704 -6.34 13.36 -13.30
CA ARG A 704 -6.94 14.42 -14.14
C ARG A 704 -8.24 13.95 -14.80
N THR A 705 -8.31 12.70 -15.22
CA THR A 705 -9.53 12.12 -15.80
C THR A 705 -10.64 12.07 -14.75
N TRP A 706 -10.36 11.60 -13.54
CA TRP A 706 -11.30 11.63 -12.41
C TRP A 706 -11.76 13.05 -12.07
N ALA A 707 -10.84 14.01 -12.02
CA ALA A 707 -11.16 15.41 -11.75
C ALA A 707 -12.01 16.07 -12.86
N THR A 708 -11.78 15.74 -14.13
CA THR A 708 -12.43 16.44 -15.26
C THR A 708 -13.67 15.72 -15.78
N ALA A 709 -13.56 14.41 -16.05
CA ALA A 709 -14.63 13.60 -16.64
C ALA A 709 -15.66 13.14 -15.60
N TYR A 710 -15.22 12.92 -14.36
CA TYR A 710 -16.07 12.45 -13.25
C TYR A 710 -16.27 13.51 -12.17
N LYS A 711 -15.61 14.68 -12.31
CA LYS A 711 -15.74 15.82 -11.38
C LYS A 711 -15.50 15.41 -9.93
N VAL A 712 -14.55 14.52 -9.67
CA VAL A 712 -14.10 14.21 -8.31
C VAL A 712 -13.52 15.48 -7.67
N ASP A 713 -13.82 15.70 -6.39
CA ASP A 713 -13.48 16.90 -5.61
C ASP A 713 -12.21 16.73 -4.76
N GLY A 714 -11.62 15.54 -4.72
CA GLY A 714 -10.34 15.31 -4.06
C GLY A 714 -9.86 13.86 -4.14
N PHE A 715 -8.63 13.62 -3.71
CA PHE A 715 -7.98 12.32 -3.80
C PHE A 715 -7.29 11.96 -2.48
N ARG A 716 -7.57 10.76 -1.97
CA ARG A 716 -6.80 10.12 -0.90
C ARG A 716 -5.84 9.12 -1.54
N PHE A 717 -4.53 9.33 -1.36
CA PHE A 717 -3.48 8.45 -1.86
C PHE A 717 -3.18 7.38 -0.82
N ASP A 718 -3.56 6.15 -1.15
CA ASP A 718 -3.15 4.95 -0.44
C ASP A 718 -1.62 4.80 -0.46
N LEU A 719 -1.04 4.45 0.69
CA LEU A 719 0.40 4.31 0.92
C LEU A 719 1.23 5.39 0.18
N MET A 720 0.83 6.66 0.32
CA MET A 720 1.48 7.80 -0.35
C MET A 720 3.01 7.86 -0.13
N GLY A 721 3.51 7.31 0.97
CA GLY A 721 4.93 7.14 1.25
C GLY A 721 5.72 6.32 0.21
N HIS A 722 5.05 5.56 -0.67
CA HIS A 722 5.66 4.82 -1.79
C HIS A 722 5.77 5.63 -3.08
N HIS A 723 5.28 6.87 -3.07
CA HIS A 723 5.48 7.84 -4.15
C HIS A 723 6.61 8.82 -3.81
N MET A 724 7.26 9.37 -4.83
CA MET A 724 8.24 10.44 -4.61
C MET A 724 7.51 11.74 -4.23
N LEU A 725 8.11 12.55 -3.36
CA LEU A 725 7.59 13.88 -3.03
C LEU A 725 7.42 14.73 -4.31
N SER A 726 8.33 14.60 -5.27
CA SER A 726 8.21 15.25 -6.58
C SER A 726 6.98 14.80 -7.35
N ASN A 727 6.60 13.52 -7.29
CA ASN A 727 5.39 13.03 -7.96
C ASN A 727 4.14 13.72 -7.42
N MET A 728 4.05 13.85 -6.09
CA MET A 728 2.92 14.47 -5.42
C MET A 728 2.85 15.99 -5.69
N VAL A 729 4.00 16.67 -5.74
CA VAL A 729 4.08 18.09 -6.13
C VAL A 729 3.69 18.30 -7.60
N ASN A 730 4.14 17.42 -8.50
CA ASN A 730 3.78 17.47 -9.92
C ASN A 730 2.28 17.24 -10.12
N LEU A 731 1.70 16.27 -9.40
CA LEU A 731 0.25 16.04 -9.38
C LEU A 731 -0.51 17.28 -8.91
N ARG A 732 -0.11 17.87 -7.77
CA ARG A 732 -0.73 19.08 -7.23
C ARG A 732 -0.74 20.19 -8.28
N ALA A 733 0.41 20.44 -8.92
CA ALA A 733 0.52 21.42 -9.99
C ALA A 733 -0.38 21.10 -11.21
N ALA A 734 -0.50 19.83 -11.58
CA ALA A 734 -1.35 19.39 -12.68
C ALA A 734 -2.85 19.57 -12.38
N LEU A 735 -3.26 19.36 -11.13
CA LEU A 735 -4.63 19.62 -10.67
C LEU A 735 -4.91 21.12 -10.58
N ASP A 736 -3.98 21.93 -10.05
CA ASP A 736 -4.11 23.40 -9.96
C ASP A 736 -4.26 24.08 -11.34
N ALA A 737 -3.76 23.44 -12.40
CA ALA A 737 -3.92 23.91 -13.76
C ALA A 737 -5.34 23.71 -14.33
N LEU A 738 -6.20 22.94 -13.65
CA LEU A 738 -7.60 22.74 -14.03
C LEU A 738 -8.48 23.90 -13.52
N PRO A 739 -9.64 24.17 -14.15
CA PRO A 739 -10.62 25.12 -13.62
C PRO A 739 -11.10 24.73 -12.21
N ASP A 740 -11.04 25.65 -11.24
CA ASP A 740 -11.29 25.42 -9.81
C ASP A 740 -10.41 24.29 -9.19
N GLY A 741 -9.28 23.99 -9.84
CA GLY A 741 -8.38 22.90 -9.45
C GLY A 741 -7.77 23.07 -8.06
N GLU A 742 -7.60 24.31 -7.61
CA GLU A 742 -7.13 24.64 -6.26
C GLU A 742 -8.09 24.17 -5.15
N LYS A 743 -9.35 23.89 -5.49
CA LYS A 743 -10.36 23.34 -4.57
C LYS A 743 -10.38 21.81 -4.56
N ILE A 744 -9.65 21.16 -5.47
CA ILE A 744 -9.47 19.71 -5.44
C ILE A 744 -8.48 19.41 -4.35
N TYR A 745 -8.89 18.74 -3.29
CA TYR A 745 -8.01 18.46 -2.15
C TYR A 745 -7.22 17.16 -2.35
N VAL A 746 -5.94 17.13 -1.92
CA VAL A 746 -5.09 15.93 -2.02
C VAL A 746 -4.50 15.63 -0.66
N TYR A 747 -4.61 14.37 -0.23
CA TYR A 747 -4.01 13.87 1.00
C TYR A 747 -3.69 12.38 0.87
N GLY A 748 -3.00 11.79 1.84
CA GLY A 748 -2.72 10.36 1.80
C GLY A 748 -1.94 9.83 2.99
N GLU A 749 -1.49 8.60 2.86
CA GLU A 749 -0.76 7.85 3.87
C GLU A 749 0.76 8.01 3.76
N GLY A 750 1.30 9.01 4.44
CA GLY A 750 2.74 9.30 4.43
C GLY A 750 3.62 8.37 5.27
N TRP A 751 3.30 7.07 5.35
CA TRP A 751 4.05 6.07 6.13
C TRP A 751 5.46 5.83 5.56
N ASN A 752 6.43 5.47 6.41
CA ASN A 752 7.84 5.29 6.00
C ASN A 752 8.30 3.84 6.25
N PHE A 753 8.19 2.98 5.24
CA PHE A 753 8.57 1.56 5.33
C PHE A 753 8.87 0.98 3.93
N GLY A 754 9.28 -0.29 3.89
CA GLY A 754 9.61 -0.98 2.64
C GLY A 754 10.92 -0.50 2.00
N GLU A 755 11.07 -0.77 0.71
CA GLU A 755 12.24 -0.46 -0.09
C GLU A 755 12.46 1.04 -0.34
N VAL A 756 11.44 1.87 -0.09
CA VAL A 756 11.48 3.33 -0.23
C VAL A 756 11.87 4.05 1.06
N ALA A 757 11.92 3.31 2.18
CA ALA A 757 12.13 3.88 3.50
C ALA A 757 13.40 4.73 3.56
N ASP A 758 13.34 5.79 4.36
CA ASP A 758 14.47 6.69 4.61
C ASP A 758 15.05 7.31 3.33
N ASN A 759 14.20 7.49 2.32
CA ASN A 759 14.51 8.02 1.00
C ASN A 759 15.46 7.12 0.17
N ALA A 760 15.49 5.81 0.44
CA ALA A 760 16.41 4.88 -0.22
C ALA A 760 16.31 4.90 -1.75
N ARG A 761 15.11 5.14 -2.30
CA ARG A 761 14.85 5.25 -3.76
C ARG A 761 14.76 6.70 -4.26
N GLY A 762 14.83 7.69 -3.37
CA GLY A 762 14.57 9.11 -3.65
C GLY A 762 13.76 9.72 -2.51
N VAL A 763 13.63 11.05 -2.47
CA VAL A 763 12.83 11.72 -1.42
C VAL A 763 11.36 11.35 -1.59
N ASN A 764 10.86 10.46 -0.74
CA ASN A 764 9.50 9.95 -0.81
C ASN A 764 8.50 10.82 -0.03
N ALA A 765 7.21 10.74 -0.35
CA ALA A 765 6.15 11.60 0.20
C ALA A 765 5.68 11.17 1.61
N THR A 766 6.63 11.06 2.53
CA THR A 766 6.37 10.72 3.94
C THR A 766 5.87 11.92 4.74
N GLN A 767 5.29 11.66 5.91
CA GLN A 767 4.88 12.69 6.87
C GLN A 767 6.00 13.70 7.19
N LEU A 768 7.25 13.27 7.25
CA LEU A 768 8.39 14.14 7.59
C LEU A 768 8.86 14.99 6.39
N ASN A 769 8.60 14.53 5.17
CA ASN A 769 9.03 15.18 3.94
C ASN A 769 7.96 16.10 3.33
N ILE A 770 6.68 15.84 3.60
CA ILE A 770 5.54 16.50 2.91
C ILE A 770 5.32 17.96 3.32
N GLY A 771 5.83 18.38 4.49
CA GLY A 771 5.52 19.69 5.08
C GLY A 771 5.93 20.87 4.21
N GLY A 772 4.98 21.74 3.87
CA GLY A 772 5.09 22.88 2.95
C GLY A 772 4.60 22.61 1.53
N SER A 773 4.10 21.40 1.24
CA SER A 773 3.52 21.06 -0.08
C SER A 773 2.04 21.41 -0.20
N GLY A 774 1.36 21.64 0.93
CA GLY A 774 -0.09 21.80 0.97
C GLY A 774 -0.87 20.50 0.77
N ILE A 775 -0.21 19.34 0.83
CA ILE A 775 -0.83 18.00 0.73
C ILE A 775 -1.02 17.42 2.13
N GLY A 776 -2.21 16.89 2.40
CA GLY A 776 -2.54 16.28 3.68
C GLY A 776 -1.87 14.94 3.94
N VAL A 777 -1.52 14.65 5.19
CA VAL A 777 -1.14 13.31 5.65
C VAL A 777 -1.89 12.90 6.90
N PHE A 778 -2.23 11.61 7.02
CA PHE A 778 -2.84 11.04 8.22
C PHE A 778 -1.96 11.19 9.46
N ASN A 779 -2.57 11.62 10.57
CA ASN A 779 -1.91 11.84 11.85
C ASN A 779 -2.17 10.70 12.85
N ASP A 780 -1.29 9.71 12.80
CA ASP A 780 -1.13 8.60 13.74
C ASP A 780 -0.79 9.03 15.19
N ARG A 781 -0.14 10.18 15.40
CA ARG A 781 0.25 10.64 16.75
C ARG A 781 -0.99 10.90 17.62
N LEU A 782 -1.97 11.64 17.09
CA LEU A 782 -3.20 11.94 17.82
C LEU A 782 -4.08 10.69 17.95
N ARG A 783 -4.19 9.89 16.87
CA ARG A 783 -4.91 8.61 16.87
C ARG A 783 -4.47 7.71 18.02
N ASP A 784 -3.17 7.45 18.12
CA ASP A 784 -2.60 6.52 19.11
C ASP A 784 -2.72 7.08 20.52
N ALA A 785 -2.51 8.38 20.70
CA ALA A 785 -2.67 9.02 22.00
C ALA A 785 -4.12 8.98 22.50
N ALA A 786 -5.10 9.18 21.60
CA ALA A 786 -6.51 9.14 21.94
C ALA A 786 -6.98 7.73 22.28
N ARG A 787 -6.69 6.75 21.40
CA ARG A 787 -7.13 5.34 21.52
C ARG A 787 -6.33 4.57 22.56
N GLY A 788 -5.00 4.67 22.51
CA GLY A 788 -4.05 3.88 23.30
C GLY A 788 -3.34 2.78 22.51
N GLY A 789 -2.01 2.78 22.53
CA GLY A 789 -1.19 1.91 21.67
C GLY A 789 -1.25 2.30 20.19
N GLY A 790 -0.56 1.54 19.34
CA GLY A 790 -0.67 1.57 17.89
C GLY A 790 -1.31 0.29 17.30
N PRO A 791 -1.50 0.23 15.97
CA PRO A 791 -2.10 -0.91 15.26
C PRO A 791 -1.43 -2.26 15.49
N PHE A 792 -0.12 -2.26 15.79
CA PHE A 792 0.69 -3.47 15.97
C PHE A 792 0.97 -3.79 17.45
N ASP A 793 0.46 -2.96 18.36
CA ASP A 793 0.60 -3.17 19.80
C ASP A 793 -0.51 -4.11 20.33
N PRO A 794 -0.35 -4.66 21.55
CA PRO A 794 -1.43 -5.38 22.23
C PRO A 794 -2.72 -4.54 22.30
N LEU A 795 -3.84 -5.14 21.89
CA LEU A 795 -5.14 -4.47 21.77
C LEU A 795 -5.62 -3.84 23.10
N ASN A 796 -5.20 -4.36 24.25
CA ASN A 796 -5.61 -3.90 25.57
C ASN A 796 -4.92 -2.60 26.04
N LEU A 797 -3.96 -2.03 25.31
CA LEU A 797 -3.28 -0.80 25.76
C LEU A 797 -4.24 0.41 25.74
N GLN A 798 -4.36 1.10 26.88
CA GLN A 798 -5.23 2.26 27.05
C GLN A 798 -4.53 3.57 26.64
N GLY A 799 -5.35 4.54 26.24
CA GLY A 799 -4.98 5.90 25.86
C GLY A 799 -5.75 6.95 26.65
N PHE A 800 -5.68 8.20 26.19
CA PHE A 800 -6.29 9.36 26.85
C PHE A 800 -7.80 9.20 27.04
N THR A 801 -8.50 8.61 26.07
CA THR A 801 -9.97 8.49 26.10
C THR A 801 -10.44 7.17 26.72
N THR A 802 -9.59 6.14 26.77
CA THR A 802 -9.99 4.76 27.10
C THR A 802 -9.59 4.29 28.50
N GLY A 803 -9.03 5.16 29.36
CA GLY A 803 -8.87 4.88 30.79
C GLY A 803 -7.47 4.98 31.38
N LEU A 804 -6.44 5.25 30.56
CA LEU A 804 -5.04 5.16 30.99
C LEU A 804 -4.80 5.94 32.30
N TRP A 805 -4.11 5.31 33.25
CA TRP A 805 -3.77 5.82 34.60
C TRP A 805 -4.94 5.97 35.58
N PHE A 806 -6.06 6.58 35.20
CA PHE A 806 -7.15 6.88 36.13
C PHE A 806 -8.17 5.74 36.30
N ALA A 807 -8.31 4.88 35.29
CA ALA A 807 -9.12 3.67 35.34
C ALA A 807 -8.38 2.55 34.57
N PRO A 808 -7.35 1.93 35.17
CA PRO A 808 -6.61 0.85 34.54
C PRO A 808 -7.52 -0.36 34.24
N ASN A 809 -7.40 -0.94 33.05
CA ASN A 809 -8.10 -2.20 32.77
C ASN A 809 -7.41 -3.40 33.42
N ALA A 810 -8.07 -4.57 33.41
CA ALA A 810 -7.61 -5.77 34.10
C ALA A 810 -6.27 -6.35 33.59
N LEU A 811 -5.84 -5.94 32.39
CA LEU A 811 -4.60 -6.41 31.75
C LEU A 811 -3.46 -5.40 31.87
N GLU A 812 -3.66 -4.28 32.56
CA GLU A 812 -2.62 -3.30 32.84
C GLU A 812 -1.62 -3.84 33.87
N ASN A 813 -0.35 -3.92 33.48
CA ASN A 813 0.73 -4.46 34.31
C ASN A 813 1.82 -3.42 34.64
N ARG A 814 1.74 -2.21 34.07
CA ARG A 814 2.68 -1.11 34.33
C ARG A 814 2.36 -0.43 35.65
N SER A 815 3.36 0.15 36.29
CA SER A 815 3.17 0.92 37.52
C SER A 815 2.36 2.20 37.28
N ALA A 816 1.73 2.72 38.34
CA ALA A 816 0.96 3.97 38.23
C ALA A 816 1.83 5.17 37.76
N ASP A 817 3.11 5.21 38.14
CA ASP A 817 4.03 6.27 37.70
C ASP A 817 4.37 6.17 36.21
N GLU A 818 4.55 4.94 35.70
CA GLU A 818 4.74 4.69 34.26
C GLU A 818 3.49 5.07 33.48
N GLN A 819 2.31 4.61 33.91
CA GLN A 819 1.03 4.96 33.28
C GLN A 819 0.81 6.48 33.25
N ARG A 820 1.09 7.18 34.36
CA ARG A 820 0.99 8.65 34.42
C ARG A 820 1.92 9.31 33.42
N SER A 821 3.16 8.81 33.32
CA SER A 821 4.16 9.34 32.40
C SER A 821 3.75 9.14 30.94
N ILE A 822 3.21 7.97 30.60
CA ILE A 822 2.66 7.68 29.26
C ILE A 822 1.47 8.60 28.97
N LEU A 823 0.54 8.77 29.92
CA LEU A 823 -0.60 9.65 29.75
C LEU A 823 -0.17 11.10 29.48
N LEU A 824 0.82 11.62 30.21
CA LEU A 824 1.36 12.97 29.97
C LEU A 824 2.03 13.10 28.59
N ASN A 825 2.69 12.04 28.12
CA ASN A 825 3.24 11.98 26.77
C ASN A 825 2.13 11.99 25.70
N TYR A 826 1.10 11.15 25.85
CA TYR A 826 -0.07 11.13 24.98
C TYR A 826 -0.80 12.47 24.96
N MET A 827 -0.95 13.13 26.11
CA MET A 827 -1.47 14.50 26.17
C MET A 827 -0.60 15.49 25.38
N SER A 828 0.71 15.27 25.31
CA SER A 828 1.61 16.09 24.51
C SER A 828 1.41 15.84 23.01
N TRP A 829 1.25 14.59 22.58
CA TRP A 829 0.92 14.24 21.20
C TRP A 829 -0.44 14.80 20.77
N ILE A 830 -1.46 14.71 21.63
CA ILE A 830 -2.78 15.33 21.40
C ILE A 830 -2.64 16.83 21.22
N ARG A 831 -1.90 17.52 22.10
CA ARG A 831 -1.69 18.98 21.96
C ARG A 831 -1.02 19.34 20.64
N VAL A 832 -0.03 18.56 20.19
CA VAL A 832 0.60 18.75 18.87
C VAL A 832 -0.42 18.54 17.76
N GLY A 833 -1.16 17.43 17.75
CA GLY A 833 -2.20 17.18 16.74
C GLY A 833 -3.26 18.28 16.67
N LEU A 834 -3.71 18.79 17.83
CA LEU A 834 -4.69 19.88 17.92
C LEU A 834 -4.21 21.20 17.28
N THR A 835 -2.91 21.43 17.15
CA THR A 835 -2.36 22.63 16.47
C THR A 835 -2.40 22.56 14.95
N GLY A 836 -2.85 21.46 14.35
CA GLY A 836 -2.59 21.18 12.95
C GLY A 836 -1.29 20.38 12.77
N ASN A 837 -0.84 19.70 13.83
CA ASN A 837 0.42 18.95 13.91
C ASN A 837 1.69 19.74 13.58
N LEU A 838 1.66 21.05 13.88
CA LEU A 838 2.66 22.01 13.45
C LEU A 838 4.02 21.77 14.11
N ARG A 839 5.05 21.75 13.27
CA ARG A 839 6.42 21.47 13.68
C ARG A 839 7.01 22.56 14.63
N GLU A 840 6.76 23.84 14.35
CA GLU A 840 7.36 24.97 15.06
C GLU A 840 6.40 25.68 16.04
N TYR A 841 5.26 25.06 16.39
CA TYR A 841 4.37 25.62 17.42
C TYR A 841 5.06 25.55 18.79
N LEU A 842 5.16 26.67 19.51
CA LEU A 842 5.84 26.78 20.82
C LEU A 842 4.82 26.64 21.95
N PHE A 843 4.94 25.57 22.74
CA PHE A 843 4.12 25.34 23.94
C PHE A 843 4.62 26.17 25.14
N PRO A 844 3.76 26.48 26.13
CA PRO A 844 4.16 27.28 27.28
C PRO A 844 5.27 26.69 28.17
N ASP A 845 5.51 25.38 28.09
CA ASP A 845 6.62 24.70 28.78
C ASP A 845 7.96 24.77 28.00
N GLY A 846 7.97 25.46 26.85
CA GLY A 846 9.14 25.67 26.01
C GLY A 846 9.37 24.60 24.96
N ALA A 847 8.56 23.54 24.92
CA ALA A 847 8.65 22.52 23.88
C ALA A 847 8.09 23.03 22.54
N THR A 848 8.62 22.50 21.43
CA THR A 848 8.03 22.66 20.09
C THR A 848 7.51 21.33 19.57
N GLY A 849 6.69 21.34 18.52
CA GLY A 849 6.21 20.12 17.86
C GLY A 849 7.35 19.16 17.47
N VAL A 850 8.45 19.68 16.93
CA VAL A 850 9.66 18.89 16.61
C VAL A 850 10.44 18.45 17.84
N GLY A 851 10.31 19.14 18.97
CA GLY A 851 10.96 18.80 20.24
C GLY A 851 10.27 17.67 21.00
N ILE A 852 9.06 17.28 20.59
CA ILE A 852 8.28 16.20 21.21
C ILE A 852 8.52 14.90 20.41
N SER A 853 8.92 13.85 21.12
CA SER A 853 9.16 12.52 20.54
C SER A 853 7.87 11.71 20.47
N TYR A 854 7.64 11.05 19.34
CA TYR A 854 6.65 10.01 19.11
C TYR A 854 7.40 8.75 18.68
N ASN A 855 7.46 7.74 19.55
CA ASN A 855 8.12 6.45 19.26
C ASN A 855 9.53 6.56 18.64
N GLY A 856 10.33 7.55 19.05
CA GLY A 856 11.69 7.77 18.54
C GLY A 856 11.80 8.72 17.34
N VAL A 857 10.68 9.11 16.71
CA VAL A 857 10.63 10.15 15.68
C VAL A 857 9.99 11.44 16.21
N VAL A 858 9.96 12.51 15.42
CA VAL A 858 9.32 13.77 15.82
C VAL A 858 7.79 13.68 15.72
N ALA A 859 7.09 14.32 16.67
CA ALA A 859 5.63 14.35 16.69
C ALA A 859 5.07 15.37 15.69
N GLY A 860 5.51 16.62 15.73
CA GLY A 860 5.06 17.69 14.83
C GLY A 860 5.90 17.77 13.56
N TYR A 861 5.25 17.75 12.40
CA TYR A 861 5.92 17.67 11.09
C TYR A 861 5.35 18.62 10.02
N THR A 862 4.13 19.15 10.19
CA THR A 862 3.47 20.02 9.19
C THR A 862 3.97 21.46 9.25
N ARG A 863 3.75 22.20 8.16
CA ARG A 863 3.97 23.65 8.06
C ARG A 863 2.68 24.44 7.88
N ASP A 864 1.59 23.74 7.56
CA ASP A 864 0.28 24.33 7.40
C ASP A 864 -0.78 23.39 8.01
N PRO A 865 -1.82 23.89 8.71
CA PRO A 865 -2.87 23.04 9.27
C PRO A 865 -3.54 22.15 8.23
N GLN A 866 -3.69 22.58 6.97
CA GLN A 866 -4.29 21.72 5.94
C GLN A 866 -3.50 20.42 5.74
N GLU A 867 -2.21 20.38 6.06
CA GLU A 867 -1.38 19.19 5.87
C GLU A 867 -1.67 18.07 6.90
N ASN A 868 -2.55 18.32 7.88
CA ASN A 868 -2.87 17.42 8.98
C ASN A 868 -4.27 16.81 8.82
N ILE A 869 -4.33 15.54 8.42
CA ILE A 869 -5.57 14.76 8.46
C ILE A 869 -5.70 14.12 9.84
N VAL A 870 -6.66 14.60 10.63
CA VAL A 870 -6.85 14.19 12.02
C VAL A 870 -7.90 13.09 12.09
N TYR A 871 -7.57 11.97 12.74
CA TYR A 871 -8.47 10.84 12.85
C TYR A 871 -8.21 10.00 14.11
N VAL A 872 -9.21 9.20 14.47
CA VAL A 872 -9.14 8.18 15.53
C VAL A 872 -9.70 6.84 15.08
N SER A 873 -10.14 6.73 13.83
CA SER A 873 -10.74 5.56 13.21
C SER A 873 -10.75 5.75 11.70
N ALA A 874 -10.59 4.65 11.00
CA ALA A 874 -10.67 4.52 9.54
C ALA A 874 -11.25 3.12 9.23
N HIS A 875 -11.28 2.76 7.96
CA HIS A 875 -11.73 1.45 7.51
C HIS A 875 -10.83 0.31 8.02
N ASP A 876 -9.52 0.55 8.11
CA ASP A 876 -8.49 -0.35 8.62
C ASP A 876 -8.37 -0.34 10.15
N ASN A 877 -7.89 -1.45 10.71
CA ASN A 877 -7.86 -1.70 12.16
C ASN A 877 -9.27 -1.76 12.77
N GLU A 878 -9.36 -1.85 14.11
CA GLU A 878 -10.67 -1.88 14.77
C GLU A 878 -11.39 -0.54 14.62
N THR A 879 -12.72 -0.59 14.48
CA THR A 879 -13.57 0.60 14.59
C THR A 879 -13.33 1.33 15.92
N LEU A 880 -13.68 2.62 16.01
CA LEU A 880 -13.52 3.35 17.27
C LEU A 880 -14.31 2.70 18.41
N TRP A 881 -15.54 2.25 18.13
CA TRP A 881 -16.38 1.59 19.13
C TRP A 881 -15.73 0.30 19.62
N ASP A 882 -15.26 -0.55 18.72
CA ASP A 882 -14.62 -1.82 19.06
C ASP A 882 -13.34 -1.60 19.87
N ALA A 883 -12.51 -0.63 19.48
CA ALA A 883 -11.31 -0.26 20.23
C ALA A 883 -11.66 0.23 21.65
N VAL A 884 -12.70 1.03 21.82
CA VAL A 884 -13.21 1.42 23.14
C VAL A 884 -13.66 0.19 23.93
N GLN A 885 -14.36 -0.76 23.29
CA GLN A 885 -14.82 -1.96 23.97
C GLN A 885 -13.67 -2.81 24.51
N ALA A 886 -12.62 -2.99 23.71
CA ALA A 886 -11.45 -3.80 24.08
C ALA A 886 -10.54 -3.12 25.12
N LYS A 887 -10.49 -1.79 25.15
CA LYS A 887 -9.54 -1.03 25.99
C LYS A 887 -10.14 -0.53 27.29
N ALA A 888 -11.44 -0.27 27.34
CA ALA A 888 -12.10 0.30 28.51
C ALA A 888 -12.00 -0.61 29.75
N PRO A 889 -12.03 -0.04 30.98
CA PRO A 889 -12.09 -0.80 32.22
C PRO A 889 -13.27 -1.76 32.23
N ALA A 890 -13.11 -2.94 32.84
CA ALA A 890 -14.15 -3.97 32.86
C ALA A 890 -15.44 -3.48 33.55
N GLU A 891 -15.32 -2.60 34.53
CA GLU A 891 -16.41 -1.99 35.30
C GLU A 891 -17.07 -0.79 34.62
N ALA A 892 -16.50 -0.28 33.51
CA ALA A 892 -17.06 0.87 32.82
C ALA A 892 -18.44 0.53 32.21
N THR A 893 -19.44 1.33 32.57
CA THR A 893 -20.80 1.21 32.07
C THR A 893 -20.87 1.52 30.57
N LEU A 894 -21.94 1.06 29.92
CA LEU A 894 -22.19 1.37 28.50
C LEU A 894 -22.21 2.88 28.22
N ALA A 895 -22.86 3.66 29.09
CA ALA A 895 -22.91 5.12 28.98
C ALA A 895 -21.51 5.77 29.09
N GLU A 896 -20.63 5.24 29.94
CA GLU A 896 -19.25 5.72 30.02
C GLU A 896 -18.46 5.39 28.76
N ARG A 897 -18.64 4.19 28.19
CA ARG A 897 -18.00 3.77 26.94
C ARG A 897 -18.44 4.65 25.75
N ILE A 898 -19.73 4.98 25.67
CA ILE A 898 -20.25 5.95 24.68
C ILE A 898 -19.58 7.32 24.86
N ARG A 899 -19.36 7.76 26.10
CA ARG A 899 -18.63 9.01 26.35
C ARG A 899 -17.15 8.95 25.98
N MET A 900 -16.48 7.81 26.20
CA MET A 900 -15.10 7.60 25.74
C MET A 900 -15.02 7.72 24.21
N HIS A 901 -15.95 7.06 23.51
CA HIS A 901 -16.11 7.12 22.06
C HIS A 901 -16.32 8.56 21.58
N ASN A 902 -17.31 9.26 22.13
CA ASN A 902 -17.61 10.65 21.77
C ASN A 902 -16.44 11.60 22.05
N LEU A 903 -15.74 11.43 23.16
CA LEU A 903 -14.58 12.24 23.49
C LEU A 903 -13.44 12.07 22.48
N ALA A 904 -13.23 10.85 21.96
CA ALA A 904 -12.24 10.61 20.91
C ALA A 904 -12.63 11.32 19.60
N LEU A 905 -13.91 11.29 19.23
CA LEU A 905 -14.42 12.05 18.07
C LEU A 905 -14.26 13.56 18.26
N ASP A 906 -14.45 14.07 19.48
CA ASP A 906 -14.34 15.50 19.78
C ASP A 906 -12.91 16.03 19.64
N LEU A 907 -11.91 15.22 20.02
CA LEU A 907 -10.50 15.55 19.80
C LEU A 907 -10.22 15.77 18.31
N THR A 908 -10.77 14.91 17.46
CA THR A 908 -10.67 15.02 16.00
C THR A 908 -11.43 16.22 15.47
N MET A 909 -12.69 16.38 15.87
CA MET A 909 -13.57 17.44 15.38
C MET A 909 -13.04 18.85 15.66
N LEU A 910 -12.42 19.05 16.82
CA LEU A 910 -11.98 20.36 17.29
C LEU A 910 -10.45 20.58 17.17
N ALA A 911 -9.75 19.72 16.43
CA ALA A 911 -8.37 19.97 16.02
C ALA A 911 -8.31 20.98 14.86
N GLN A 912 -7.22 21.75 14.79
CA GLN A 912 -6.87 22.45 13.54
C GLN A 912 -6.43 21.44 12.47
N GLY A 913 -6.61 21.80 11.21
CA GLY A 913 -6.44 20.92 10.07
C GLY A 913 -7.76 20.27 9.64
N VAL A 914 -7.69 19.09 9.01
CA VAL A 914 -8.84 18.45 8.35
C VAL A 914 -9.29 17.22 9.16
N PRO A 915 -10.44 17.26 9.85
CA PRO A 915 -10.99 16.12 10.56
C PRO A 915 -11.49 15.04 9.60
N PHE A 916 -11.24 13.79 9.96
CA PHE A 916 -11.60 12.60 9.23
C PHE A 916 -12.33 11.62 10.14
N PHE A 917 -13.43 11.07 9.65
CA PHE A 917 -14.30 10.15 10.36
C PHE A 917 -14.60 8.93 9.51
N HIS A 918 -14.52 7.75 10.12
CA HIS A 918 -14.94 6.51 9.48
C HIS A 918 -16.47 6.43 9.50
N ALA A 919 -17.07 5.96 8.40
CA ALA A 919 -18.52 5.86 8.31
C ALA A 919 -19.09 5.00 9.44
N GLY A 920 -20.06 5.56 10.16
CA GLY A 920 -20.70 4.93 11.30
C GLY A 920 -20.02 5.20 12.65
N ASP A 921 -18.93 5.98 12.72
CA ASP A 921 -18.39 6.48 13.98
C ASP A 921 -19.50 7.18 14.81
N GLU A 922 -20.32 7.99 14.17
CA GLU A 922 -21.48 8.66 14.76
C GLU A 922 -22.62 7.70 15.16
N LEU A 923 -22.57 6.45 14.71
CA LEU A 923 -23.53 5.39 15.01
C LEU A 923 -22.98 4.31 15.95
N LEU A 924 -21.79 4.54 16.53
CA LEU A 924 -21.09 3.55 17.35
C LEU A 924 -20.79 2.26 16.57
N ARG A 925 -20.54 2.35 15.25
CA ARG A 925 -20.35 1.21 14.36
C ARG A 925 -19.32 0.24 14.93
N SER A 926 -19.68 -1.04 14.89
CA SER A 926 -18.84 -2.17 15.21
C SER A 926 -18.62 -3.02 13.96
N LYS A 927 -17.48 -3.71 13.91
CA LYS A 927 -17.22 -4.85 13.02
C LYS A 927 -17.00 -6.12 13.84
N SER A 928 -17.62 -6.20 15.01
CA SER A 928 -17.47 -7.29 15.99
C SER A 928 -16.00 -7.54 16.37
N LEU A 929 -15.21 -6.47 16.55
CA LEU A 929 -13.77 -6.51 16.83
C LEU A 929 -12.88 -7.06 15.71
N ASP A 930 -13.38 -7.11 14.46
CA ASP A 930 -12.51 -7.38 13.31
C ASP A 930 -11.53 -6.22 13.08
N ARG A 931 -10.23 -6.54 13.07
CA ARG A 931 -9.17 -5.56 12.81
C ARG A 931 -8.87 -5.33 11.33
N ASN A 932 -9.30 -6.22 10.44
CA ASN A 932 -8.94 -6.15 9.03
C ASN A 932 -10.05 -6.71 8.15
N SER A 933 -11.13 -5.94 8.05
CA SER A 933 -12.38 -6.45 7.49
C SER A 933 -12.50 -6.36 5.96
N TYR A 934 -11.36 -6.29 5.25
CA TYR A 934 -11.30 -6.07 3.81
C TYR A 934 -12.06 -7.12 3.00
N ASN A 935 -12.11 -8.36 3.51
CA ASN A 935 -12.77 -9.49 2.88
C ASN A 935 -13.67 -10.26 3.86
N SER A 936 -14.26 -9.54 4.83
CA SER A 936 -15.14 -10.08 5.87
C SER A 936 -16.64 -9.98 5.52
N GLY A 937 -16.95 -9.74 4.25
CA GLY A 937 -18.31 -9.71 3.73
C GLY A 937 -19.22 -8.61 4.31
N ASP A 938 -20.48 -8.64 3.86
CA ASP A 938 -21.53 -7.72 4.33
C ASP A 938 -21.83 -7.88 5.82
N TRP A 939 -21.69 -9.10 6.35
CA TRP A 939 -22.07 -9.46 7.71
C TRP A 939 -21.28 -8.66 8.76
N PHE A 940 -19.95 -8.64 8.68
CA PHE A 940 -19.11 -7.92 9.63
C PHE A 940 -19.02 -6.42 9.31
N ASN A 941 -19.18 -6.01 8.05
CA ASN A 941 -19.06 -4.61 7.64
C ASN A 941 -20.36 -3.80 7.69
N ARG A 942 -21.50 -4.41 8.04
CA ARG A 942 -22.82 -3.78 8.02
C ARG A 942 -22.87 -2.38 8.65
N LEU A 943 -23.42 -1.43 7.88
CA LEU A 943 -23.94 -0.16 8.38
C LEU A 943 -25.47 -0.24 8.47
N ASP A 944 -26.05 0.16 9.60
CA ASP A 944 -27.50 0.11 9.82
C ASP A 944 -28.11 1.50 9.98
N PHE A 945 -28.64 2.05 8.88
CA PHE A 945 -29.30 3.36 8.87
C PHE A 945 -30.72 3.37 9.44
N THR A 946 -31.23 2.23 9.92
CA THR A 946 -32.44 2.21 10.77
C THR A 946 -32.13 2.58 12.23
N TYR A 947 -30.85 2.61 12.58
CA TYR A 947 -30.32 2.90 13.92
C TYR A 947 -30.72 1.86 14.97
N THR A 948 -31.11 0.65 14.56
CA THR A 948 -31.57 -0.37 15.51
C THR A 948 -30.43 -1.20 16.08
N THR A 949 -29.34 -1.33 15.32
CA THR A 949 -28.13 -2.05 15.70
C THR A 949 -26.90 -1.27 15.28
N ASN A 950 -25.77 -1.49 15.95
CA ASN A 950 -24.46 -0.99 15.52
C ASN A 950 -23.53 -2.10 15.01
N ASN A 951 -24.08 -3.30 14.77
CA ASN A 951 -23.35 -4.51 14.39
C ASN A 951 -22.39 -5.11 15.44
N TRP A 952 -22.53 -4.75 16.73
CA TRP A 952 -21.76 -5.36 17.83
C TRP A 952 -22.23 -6.77 18.19
N ALA A 953 -21.28 -7.67 18.48
CA ALA A 953 -21.53 -9.04 18.90
C ALA A 953 -22.38 -9.84 17.90
N VAL A 954 -21.92 -9.87 16.65
CA VAL A 954 -22.52 -10.64 15.56
C VAL A 954 -21.71 -11.91 15.23
N GLY A 955 -20.88 -12.37 16.15
CA GLY A 955 -19.93 -13.47 15.99
C GLY A 955 -18.50 -13.00 16.24
N LEU A 956 -17.61 -13.94 16.57
CA LEU A 956 -16.18 -13.70 16.54
C LEU A 956 -15.76 -13.33 15.11
N PRO A 957 -14.87 -12.35 14.93
CA PRO A 957 -14.44 -11.89 13.61
C PRO A 957 -13.59 -12.96 12.90
N PRO A 958 -13.35 -12.89 11.58
CA PRO A 958 -12.59 -13.92 10.85
C PRO A 958 -11.26 -14.32 11.48
N ARG A 959 -11.03 -15.64 11.59
CA ARG A 959 -9.91 -16.23 12.34
C ARG A 959 -8.53 -15.75 11.89
N GLY A 960 -8.30 -15.59 10.59
CA GLY A 960 -6.96 -15.37 10.01
C GLY A 960 -6.19 -14.22 10.66
N ASP A 961 -6.87 -13.12 10.97
CA ASP A 961 -6.25 -11.94 11.57
C ASP A 961 -6.55 -11.75 13.08
N ASN A 962 -7.49 -12.52 13.62
CA ASN A 962 -8.11 -12.22 14.92
C ASN A 962 -8.07 -13.36 15.95
N ALA A 963 -7.75 -14.60 15.56
CA ALA A 963 -7.84 -15.78 16.45
C ALA A 963 -6.96 -15.66 17.72
N ASP A 964 -5.77 -15.06 17.60
CA ASP A 964 -4.86 -14.79 18.71
C ASP A 964 -5.48 -13.87 19.79
N LYS A 965 -6.47 -13.05 19.40
CA LYS A 965 -7.15 -12.08 20.26
C LYS A 965 -8.47 -12.61 20.82
N TYR A 966 -8.95 -13.77 20.40
CA TYR A 966 -10.22 -14.34 20.88
C TYR A 966 -10.33 -14.45 22.42
N PRO A 967 -9.27 -14.79 23.18
CA PRO A 967 -9.35 -14.79 24.64
C PRO A 967 -9.76 -13.43 25.25
N LEU A 968 -9.43 -12.33 24.56
CA LEU A 968 -9.87 -10.98 24.92
C LEU A 968 -11.25 -10.66 24.33
N ILE A 969 -11.49 -11.02 23.07
CA ILE A 969 -12.71 -10.64 22.31
C ILE A 969 -13.95 -11.39 22.80
N GLN A 970 -13.88 -12.72 22.91
CA GLN A 970 -15.03 -13.57 23.20
C GLN A 970 -15.80 -13.15 24.46
N PRO A 971 -15.17 -12.92 25.64
CA PRO A 971 -15.91 -12.49 26.83
C PRO A 971 -16.55 -11.10 26.69
N LEU A 972 -16.03 -10.23 25.83
CA LEU A 972 -16.63 -8.92 25.55
C LEU A 972 -17.90 -9.09 24.70
N LEU A 973 -17.83 -9.90 23.64
CA LEU A 973 -18.98 -10.16 22.77
C LEU A 973 -20.11 -10.92 23.50
N ALA A 974 -19.75 -11.82 24.43
CA ALA A 974 -20.69 -12.56 25.25
C ALA A 974 -21.44 -11.69 26.29
N ASN A 975 -20.98 -10.47 26.56
CA ASN A 975 -21.53 -9.62 27.59
C ASN A 975 -22.73 -8.79 27.09
N PRO A 976 -23.99 -9.11 27.49
CA PRO A 976 -25.16 -8.39 27.01
C PRO A 976 -25.22 -6.93 27.49
N ALA A 977 -24.47 -6.55 28.53
CA ALA A 977 -24.42 -5.18 29.03
C ALA A 977 -23.66 -4.23 28.09
N LEU A 978 -22.90 -4.75 27.13
CA LEU A 978 -22.15 -3.96 26.13
C LEU A 978 -22.95 -3.71 24.84
N LYS A 979 -24.15 -4.31 24.70
CA LYS A 979 -25.01 -4.12 23.53
C LYS A 979 -25.71 -2.76 23.59
N VAL A 980 -25.56 -1.96 22.53
CA VAL A 980 -26.20 -0.64 22.42
C VAL A 980 -27.68 -0.75 22.06
N SER A 981 -28.47 0.20 22.54
CA SER A 981 -29.85 0.41 22.11
C SER A 981 -29.94 1.45 20.99
N GLN A 982 -31.09 1.52 20.31
CA GLN A 982 -31.35 2.60 19.34
C GLN A 982 -31.23 4.00 19.96
N ALA A 983 -31.60 4.17 21.23
CA ALA A 983 -31.48 5.46 21.92
C ALA A 983 -30.01 5.86 22.12
N ASP A 984 -29.12 4.90 22.38
CA ASP A 984 -27.69 5.13 22.51
C ASP A 984 -27.08 5.59 21.18
N ILE A 985 -27.43 4.89 20.08
CA ILE A 985 -27.00 5.24 18.71
C ILE A 985 -27.48 6.65 18.34
N LEU A 986 -28.77 6.95 18.56
CA LEU A 986 -29.32 8.28 18.26
C LEU A 986 -28.72 9.38 19.14
N SER A 987 -28.37 9.08 20.38
CA SER A 987 -27.67 10.02 21.26
C SER A 987 -26.25 10.31 20.78
N SER A 988 -25.51 9.29 20.32
CA SER A 988 -24.20 9.46 19.69
C SER A 988 -24.27 10.32 18.43
N LEU A 989 -25.23 10.03 17.55
CA LEU A 989 -25.49 10.81 16.34
C LEU A 989 -25.83 12.27 16.65
N ALA A 990 -26.65 12.52 17.68
CA ALA A 990 -26.99 13.86 18.12
C ALA A 990 -25.77 14.62 18.66
N HIS A 991 -24.90 13.95 19.42
CA HIS A 991 -23.63 14.50 19.88
C HIS A 991 -22.72 14.88 18.70
N PHE A 992 -22.49 13.96 17.77
CA PHE A 992 -21.65 14.19 16.59
C PHE A 992 -22.12 15.37 15.75
N LYS A 993 -23.43 15.46 15.47
CA LYS A 993 -24.03 16.60 14.78
C LYS A 993 -23.86 17.92 15.54
N THR A 994 -23.98 17.89 16.86
CA THR A 994 -23.74 19.07 17.69
C THR A 994 -22.30 19.55 17.54
N MET A 995 -21.34 18.63 17.50
CA MET A 995 -19.92 18.96 17.37
C MET A 995 -19.53 19.44 15.96
N LEU A 996 -20.16 18.90 14.91
CA LEU A 996 -20.09 19.47 13.55
C LEU A 996 -20.55 20.95 13.54
N GLN A 997 -21.68 21.23 14.20
CA GLN A 997 -22.20 22.60 14.32
C GLN A 997 -21.28 23.51 15.12
N VAL A 998 -20.67 23.01 16.21
CA VAL A 998 -19.65 23.75 16.97
C VAL A 998 -18.48 24.12 16.06
N ARG A 999 -17.89 23.15 15.34
CA ARG A 999 -16.78 23.41 14.41
C ARG A 999 -17.17 24.43 13.33
N LYS A 1000 -18.35 24.25 12.72
CA LYS A 1000 -18.85 25.13 11.65
C LYS A 1000 -19.15 26.55 12.13
N SER A 1001 -19.53 26.73 13.40
CA SER A 1001 -19.96 28.02 13.95
C SER A 1001 -18.89 29.10 14.02
N SER A 1002 -17.61 28.72 13.89
CA SER A 1002 -16.48 29.64 14.00
C SER A 1002 -15.38 29.30 13.01
N VAL A 1003 -14.74 30.33 12.45
CA VAL A 1003 -13.51 30.17 11.65
C VAL A 1003 -12.30 29.89 12.54
N LEU A 1004 -12.40 30.14 13.86
CA LEU A 1004 -11.28 29.92 14.78
C LEU A 1004 -10.95 28.43 14.99
N PHE A 1005 -11.89 27.52 14.72
CA PHE A 1005 -11.62 26.07 14.68
C PHE A 1005 -10.92 25.61 13.39
N ARG A 1006 -10.77 26.52 12.41
CA ARG A 1006 -10.35 26.25 11.03
C ARG A 1006 -9.39 27.33 10.54
N LEU A 1007 -8.37 27.62 11.34
CA LEU A 1007 -7.34 28.60 11.01
C LEU A 1007 -6.50 28.09 9.84
N ARG A 1008 -6.19 28.97 8.91
CA ARG A 1008 -5.72 28.61 7.56
C ARG A 1008 -4.21 28.59 7.40
N THR A 1009 -3.47 28.99 8.43
CA THR A 1009 -2.02 29.10 8.35
C THR A 1009 -1.38 28.83 9.69
N GLU A 1010 -0.13 28.38 9.66
CA GLU A 1010 0.72 28.28 10.86
C GLU A 1010 0.79 29.61 11.63
N ALA A 1011 0.82 30.75 10.94
CA ALA A 1011 0.89 32.06 11.56
C ALA A 1011 -0.38 32.39 12.36
N GLU A 1012 -1.56 32.09 11.81
CA GLU A 1012 -2.83 32.26 12.51
C GLU A 1012 -2.93 31.35 13.73
N VAL A 1013 -2.54 30.07 13.60
CA VAL A 1013 -2.52 29.14 14.75
C VAL A 1013 -1.60 29.67 15.85
N LYS A 1014 -0.37 30.07 15.51
CA LYS A 1014 0.60 30.61 16.49
C LYS A 1014 0.11 31.89 17.16
N GLN A 1015 -0.60 32.74 16.43
CA GLN A 1015 -1.12 34.00 16.97
C GLN A 1015 -2.31 33.78 17.90
N ARG A 1016 -3.22 32.87 17.53
CA ARG A 1016 -4.56 32.79 18.12
C ARG A 1016 -4.74 31.63 19.08
N MET A 1017 -4.01 30.53 18.88
CA MET A 1017 -4.11 29.35 19.74
C MET A 1017 -3.14 29.44 20.90
N LYS A 1018 -3.59 29.10 22.10
CA LYS A 1018 -2.76 28.98 23.30
C LYS A 1018 -3.19 27.79 24.14
N PHE A 1019 -2.25 26.96 24.56
CA PHE A 1019 -2.52 25.85 25.47
C PHE A 1019 -2.37 26.25 26.93
N PHE A 1020 -3.14 25.57 27.77
CA PHE A 1020 -3.07 25.60 29.22
C PHE A 1020 -2.95 24.16 29.72
N ASN A 1021 -2.65 24.00 31.01
CA ASN A 1021 -2.41 22.69 31.62
C ASN A 1021 -1.34 21.87 30.85
N VAL A 1022 -0.10 22.38 30.79
CA VAL A 1022 1.04 21.79 30.06
C VAL A 1022 2.19 21.41 30.99
N GLY A 1023 3.16 20.65 30.48
CA GLY A 1023 4.33 20.20 31.24
C GLY A 1023 4.05 19.05 32.23
N ARG A 1024 5.06 18.70 33.03
CA ARG A 1024 5.05 17.54 33.94
C ARG A 1024 4.08 17.68 35.13
N GLU A 1025 3.78 18.91 35.49
CA GLU A 1025 2.83 19.27 36.57
C GLU A 1025 1.40 19.46 36.05
N ALA A 1026 1.14 19.18 34.76
CA ALA A 1026 -0.22 19.21 34.23
C ALA A 1026 -1.13 18.25 35.00
N VAL A 1027 -2.37 18.68 35.23
CA VAL A 1027 -3.48 17.84 35.70
C VAL A 1027 -3.68 16.70 34.68
N PRO A 1028 -3.38 15.44 35.04
CA PRO A 1028 -3.51 14.33 34.10
C PRO A 1028 -4.95 14.15 33.61
N GLY A 1029 -5.12 13.78 32.34
CA GLY A 1029 -6.44 13.56 31.74
C GLY A 1029 -7.19 14.84 31.33
N LEU A 1030 -6.57 16.03 31.45
CA LEU A 1030 -7.17 17.29 31.01
C LEU A 1030 -6.33 17.97 29.93
N VAL A 1031 -6.92 18.24 28.77
CA VAL A 1031 -6.30 19.11 27.73
C VAL A 1031 -7.12 20.39 27.61
N VAL A 1032 -6.46 21.54 27.67
CA VAL A 1032 -7.11 22.86 27.59
C VAL A 1032 -6.41 23.73 26.55
N TYR A 1033 -7.18 24.30 25.63
CA TYR A 1033 -6.68 25.36 24.76
C TYR A 1033 -7.67 26.52 24.65
N GLN A 1034 -7.14 27.70 24.32
CA GLN A 1034 -7.89 28.90 23.98
C GLN A 1034 -7.62 29.29 22.54
N LEU A 1035 -8.65 29.77 21.86
CA LEU A 1035 -8.57 30.50 20.60
C LEU A 1035 -8.96 31.95 20.87
N ASN A 1036 -8.04 32.88 20.59
CA ASN A 1036 -8.22 34.30 20.86
C ASN A 1036 -8.30 35.11 19.56
N ASN A 1037 -9.37 35.88 19.43
CA ASN A 1037 -9.66 36.76 18.31
C ASN A 1037 -9.81 38.23 18.74
N ALA A 1038 -9.63 38.54 20.02
CA ALA A 1038 -9.82 39.86 20.61
C ALA A 1038 -8.61 40.81 20.37
N ASP A 1039 -8.12 40.88 19.14
CA ASP A 1039 -7.01 41.75 18.74
C ASP A 1039 -7.39 42.72 17.59
N ALA A 1040 -6.46 43.60 17.20
CA ALA A 1040 -6.70 44.59 16.16
C ALA A 1040 -6.86 43.99 14.75
N ASN A 1041 -6.35 42.77 14.53
CA ASN A 1041 -6.39 42.00 13.30
C ASN A 1041 -7.42 40.87 13.38
N ARG A 1042 -8.49 41.02 14.17
CA ARG A 1042 -9.52 39.98 14.36
C ARG A 1042 -10.07 39.43 13.03
N LEU A 1043 -10.28 38.13 12.97
CA LEU A 1043 -11.01 37.47 11.90
C LEU A 1043 -12.51 37.76 12.02
N PRO A 1044 -13.27 37.78 10.90
CA PRO A 1044 -14.72 37.97 10.92
C PRO A 1044 -15.40 36.73 11.52
N ASP A 1045 -15.62 36.75 12.83
CA ASP A 1045 -16.15 35.64 13.60
C ASP A 1045 -17.16 36.08 14.66
N HIS A 1046 -18.08 35.18 15.01
CA HIS A 1046 -19.10 35.38 16.04
C HIS A 1046 -18.50 35.49 17.46
N PHE A 1047 -17.28 34.99 17.66
CA PHE A 1047 -16.66 34.91 18.97
C PHE A 1047 -15.33 35.69 19.03
N ASP A 1048 -15.14 36.41 20.13
CA ASP A 1048 -13.88 37.07 20.46
C ASP A 1048 -12.90 36.07 21.11
N GLN A 1049 -13.42 35.09 21.87
CA GLN A 1049 -12.62 34.06 22.52
C GLN A 1049 -13.40 32.73 22.58
N ILE A 1050 -12.68 31.63 22.43
CA ILE A 1050 -13.17 30.27 22.64
C ILE A 1050 -12.20 29.54 23.56
N VAL A 1051 -12.69 28.79 24.55
CA VAL A 1051 -11.90 27.90 25.39
C VAL A 1051 -12.47 26.50 25.28
N VAL A 1052 -11.61 25.52 24.99
CA VAL A 1052 -11.98 24.11 24.86
C VAL A 1052 -11.26 23.32 25.94
N LEU A 1053 -12.03 22.49 26.65
CA LEU A 1053 -11.53 21.57 27.67
C LEU A 1053 -11.97 20.15 27.33
N PHE A 1054 -10.99 19.26 27.17
CA PHE A 1054 -11.22 17.82 27.05
C PHE A 1054 -10.88 17.15 28.37
N ASN A 1055 -11.88 16.64 29.08
CA ASN A 1055 -11.69 15.86 30.30
C ASN A 1055 -11.83 14.37 30.01
N GLY A 1056 -10.70 13.66 29.90
CA GLY A 1056 -10.64 12.21 29.74
C GLY A 1056 -10.86 11.41 31.02
N SER A 1057 -10.73 12.06 32.19
CA SER A 1057 -10.92 11.39 33.48
C SER A 1057 -12.40 11.06 33.73
N PRO A 1058 -12.72 10.04 34.56
CA PRO A 1058 -14.10 9.75 34.97
C PRO A 1058 -14.66 10.79 35.94
N GLU A 1059 -13.82 11.63 36.54
CA GLU A 1059 -14.21 12.59 37.56
C GLU A 1059 -14.46 13.99 36.98
N THR A 1060 -15.22 14.80 37.71
CA THR A 1060 -15.32 16.22 37.39
C THR A 1060 -14.00 16.91 37.74
N ILE A 1061 -13.43 17.64 36.78
CA ILE A 1061 -12.23 18.46 37.01
C ILE A 1061 -12.64 19.93 37.16
N THR A 1062 -12.05 20.61 38.15
CA THR A 1062 -12.08 22.07 38.26
C THR A 1062 -10.69 22.60 37.92
N PHE A 1063 -10.58 23.34 36.81
CA PHE A 1063 -9.35 23.93 36.32
C PHE A 1063 -9.42 25.45 36.43
N ALA A 1064 -8.53 26.04 37.24
CA ALA A 1064 -8.46 27.48 37.44
C ALA A 1064 -7.12 28.02 36.92
N ASP A 1065 -7.18 29.09 36.13
CA ASP A 1065 -6.02 29.84 35.70
C ASP A 1065 -6.33 31.34 35.74
N SER A 1066 -5.41 32.12 36.33
CA SER A 1066 -5.56 33.57 36.46
C SER A 1066 -5.77 34.31 35.14
N ALA A 1067 -5.35 33.72 34.01
CA ALA A 1067 -5.56 34.27 32.68
C ALA A 1067 -7.05 34.37 32.29
N PHE A 1068 -7.92 33.61 32.95
CA PHE A 1068 -9.37 33.62 32.70
C PHE A 1068 -10.16 34.43 33.73
N ALA A 1069 -9.53 34.89 34.81
CA ALA A 1069 -10.22 35.67 35.85
C ALA A 1069 -10.81 36.96 35.27
N GLY A 1070 -12.07 37.25 35.62
CA GLY A 1070 -12.85 38.37 35.10
C GLY A 1070 -13.43 38.14 33.69
N GLY A 1071 -13.22 36.98 33.08
CA GLY A 1071 -13.80 36.62 31.78
C GLY A 1071 -15.32 36.51 31.82
N ALA A 1072 -15.96 36.58 30.64
CA ALA A 1072 -17.41 36.44 30.45
C ALA A 1072 -17.75 35.19 29.63
N TYR A 1073 -17.12 34.06 29.99
CA TYR A 1073 -17.27 32.81 29.26
C TYR A 1073 -18.63 32.15 29.56
N GLU A 1074 -19.35 31.81 28.51
CA GLU A 1074 -20.60 31.05 28.55
C GLU A 1074 -20.41 29.70 27.83
N LEU A 1075 -21.14 28.66 28.24
CA LEU A 1075 -21.15 27.39 27.50
C LEU A 1075 -21.61 27.66 26.06
N HIS A 1076 -20.94 27.05 25.09
CA HIS A 1076 -21.23 27.24 23.67
C HIS A 1076 -22.72 26.99 23.39
N PRO A 1077 -23.42 27.86 22.63
CA PRO A 1077 -24.87 27.76 22.44
C PRO A 1077 -25.36 26.39 21.96
N ALA A 1078 -24.62 25.74 21.04
CA ALA A 1078 -24.95 24.39 20.57
C ALA A 1078 -24.87 23.33 21.69
N LEU A 1079 -23.87 23.42 22.59
CA LEU A 1079 -23.74 22.50 23.72
C LEU A 1079 -24.81 22.77 24.79
N ALA A 1080 -25.12 24.04 25.06
CA ALA A 1080 -26.19 24.44 25.97
C ALA A 1080 -27.58 23.98 25.48
N ALA A 1081 -27.78 23.93 24.16
CA ALA A 1081 -29.00 23.43 23.51
C ALA A 1081 -28.98 21.92 23.24
N SER A 1082 -27.87 21.22 23.49
CA SER A 1082 -27.72 19.79 23.19
C SER A 1082 -28.67 18.93 24.05
N THR A 1083 -28.85 17.67 23.67
CA THR A 1083 -29.61 16.69 24.48
C THR A 1083 -28.78 16.05 25.60
N ASP A 1084 -27.48 16.35 25.66
CA ASP A 1084 -26.58 15.82 26.67
C ASP A 1084 -26.65 16.64 27.97
N GLU A 1085 -27.36 16.11 28.97
CA GLU A 1085 -27.53 16.77 30.27
C GLU A 1085 -26.24 16.83 31.10
N VAL A 1086 -25.21 16.04 30.77
CA VAL A 1086 -23.94 16.08 31.49
C VAL A 1086 -23.12 17.29 31.04
N VAL A 1087 -22.94 17.55 29.75
CA VAL A 1087 -22.17 18.74 29.29
C VAL A 1087 -22.78 20.05 29.77
N LYS A 1088 -24.10 20.13 29.95
CA LYS A 1088 -24.80 21.30 30.51
C LYS A 1088 -24.41 21.64 31.95
N GLN A 1089 -23.81 20.70 32.68
CA GLN A 1089 -23.29 20.93 34.03
C GLN A 1089 -21.91 21.59 34.01
N ALA A 1090 -21.29 21.76 32.84
CA ALA A 1090 -20.05 22.49 32.69
C ALA A 1090 -20.30 23.98 32.98
N THR A 1091 -19.48 24.57 33.84
CA THR A 1091 -19.66 25.94 34.33
C THR A 1091 -18.35 26.70 34.36
N PHE A 1092 -18.44 28.02 34.31
CA PHE A 1092 -17.31 28.92 34.47
C PHE A 1092 -17.59 29.93 35.60
N GLU A 1093 -16.62 30.12 36.49
CA GLU A 1093 -16.69 31.08 37.59
C GLU A 1093 -15.74 32.26 37.32
N ALA A 1094 -16.30 33.43 37.01
CA ALA A 1094 -15.52 34.60 36.60
C ALA A 1094 -14.56 35.12 37.68
N ALA A 1095 -14.90 35.04 38.97
CA ALA A 1095 -14.07 35.60 40.04
C ALA A 1095 -12.73 34.85 40.19
N SER A 1096 -12.76 33.53 40.08
CA SER A 1096 -11.58 32.66 40.20
C SER A 1096 -10.93 32.32 38.85
N GLY A 1097 -11.64 32.51 37.74
CA GLY A 1097 -11.22 32.02 36.43
C GLY A 1097 -11.30 30.49 36.32
N ALA A 1098 -12.18 29.86 37.10
CA ALA A 1098 -12.29 28.40 37.17
C ALA A 1098 -13.33 27.85 36.20
N PHE A 1099 -12.94 26.86 35.40
CA PHE A 1099 -13.82 26.00 34.62
C PHE A 1099 -14.07 24.71 35.37
N ARG A 1100 -15.33 24.30 35.51
CA ARG A 1100 -15.73 23.00 36.04
C ARG A 1100 -16.29 22.15 34.92
N VAL A 1101 -15.65 21.01 34.62
CA VAL A 1101 -15.99 20.13 33.49
C VAL A 1101 -16.25 18.71 33.99
N PRO A 1102 -17.45 18.14 33.76
CA PRO A 1102 -17.75 16.75 34.15
C PRO A 1102 -16.79 15.72 33.54
N GLY A 1103 -16.78 14.52 34.10
CA GLY A 1103 -15.94 13.41 33.59
C GLY A 1103 -16.29 13.03 32.16
N ARG A 1104 -15.28 12.59 31.40
CA ARG A 1104 -15.41 12.10 30.01
C ARG A 1104 -16.18 13.07 29.11
N THR A 1105 -15.91 14.36 29.23
CA THR A 1105 -16.70 15.44 28.60
C THR A 1105 -15.80 16.44 27.90
N THR A 1106 -16.19 16.83 26.69
CA THR A 1106 -15.66 18.01 26.00
C THR A 1106 -16.56 19.19 26.29
N ALA A 1107 -16.01 20.26 26.85
CA ALA A 1107 -16.73 21.50 27.09
C ALA A 1107 -16.10 22.64 26.29
N VAL A 1108 -16.94 23.38 25.56
CA VAL A 1108 -16.55 24.56 24.79
C VAL A 1108 -17.23 25.77 25.39
N PHE A 1109 -16.45 26.77 25.76
CA PHE A 1109 -16.92 28.04 26.28
C PHE A 1109 -16.56 29.18 25.34
N VAL A 1110 -17.43 30.18 25.20
CA VAL A 1110 -17.26 31.28 24.26
C VAL A 1110 -17.48 32.64 24.91
N VAL A 1111 -16.83 33.66 24.35
CA VAL A 1111 -17.14 35.07 24.56
C VAL A 1111 -17.64 35.64 23.23
N LYS A 1112 -18.89 36.11 23.20
CA LYS A 1112 -19.50 36.64 21.97
C LYS A 1112 -18.86 37.97 21.55
N ASN A 1113 -18.60 38.11 20.25
CA ASN A 1113 -18.19 39.36 19.65
C ASN A 1113 -19.42 40.25 19.41
N ALA A 1114 -19.67 41.22 20.29
CA ALA A 1114 -20.81 42.13 20.18
C ALA A 1114 -20.77 43.06 18.95
N ALA A 1115 -19.62 43.15 18.27
CA ALA A 1115 -19.44 43.98 17.07
C ALA A 1115 -19.64 43.19 15.76
N PHE A 1116 -19.81 41.87 15.81
CA PHE A 1116 -20.07 41.07 14.63
C PHE A 1116 -21.52 41.28 14.16
N VAL A 1117 -21.68 41.70 12.90
CA VAL A 1117 -22.97 41.75 12.21
C VAL A 1117 -22.95 40.63 11.19
N GLU A 1118 -23.90 39.70 11.32
CA GLU A 1118 -24.04 38.58 10.39
C GLU A 1118 -24.28 39.12 8.96
N PRO A 1119 -23.50 38.70 7.96
CA PRO A 1119 -23.78 39.08 6.58
C PRO A 1119 -25.17 38.56 6.18
N GLU A 1120 -25.95 39.36 5.42
CA GLU A 1120 -27.30 38.94 5.00
C GLU A 1120 -27.26 37.56 4.32
N PRO A 1121 -28.13 36.62 4.71
CA PRO A 1121 -28.15 35.31 4.10
C PRO A 1121 -28.49 35.44 2.61
N THR A 1122 -27.60 34.94 1.75
CA THR A 1122 -27.96 34.65 0.36
C THR A 1122 -29.07 33.62 0.38
N ALA A 1123 -30.23 33.97 -0.19
CA ALA A 1123 -31.45 33.18 -0.10
C ALA A 1123 -31.23 31.72 -0.54
N VAL A 1124 -31.20 30.81 0.44
CA VAL A 1124 -31.35 29.37 0.23
C VAL A 1124 -32.85 29.07 0.23
N ALA A 1125 -33.32 28.32 -0.77
CA ALA A 1125 -34.72 27.96 -0.93
C ALA A 1125 -35.27 27.29 0.34
N ALA A 1126 -36.38 27.81 0.85
CA ALA A 1126 -37.05 27.36 2.07
C ALA A 1126 -37.54 25.91 1.98
N GLU A 1127 -37.46 25.20 3.12
CA GLU A 1127 -38.05 23.87 3.32
C GLU A 1127 -39.57 23.88 3.09
N PRO A 1128 -40.15 22.83 2.48
CA PRO A 1128 -41.58 22.60 2.57
C PRO A 1128 -41.89 21.88 3.88
N THR A 1129 -42.57 22.58 4.79
CA THR A 1129 -43.24 21.99 5.95
C THR A 1129 -44.38 21.09 5.48
N ALA A 1130 -44.32 19.79 5.81
CA ALA A 1130 -45.43 18.86 5.60
C ALA A 1130 -46.40 18.89 6.79
N GLU A 1131 -47.62 19.38 6.58
CA GLU A 1131 -48.79 18.98 7.36
C GLU A 1131 -49.80 18.27 6.45
N PRO A 1132 -50.55 17.26 6.94
CA PRO A 1132 -51.40 16.42 6.10
C PRO A 1132 -52.83 16.94 6.10
N GLN A 1133 -53.36 17.36 4.95
CA GLN A 1133 -54.82 17.48 4.77
C GLN A 1133 -55.27 17.07 3.36
N GLY A 1134 -56.24 16.17 3.32
CA GLY A 1134 -56.92 15.73 2.11
C GLY A 1134 -57.94 16.75 1.59
N GLY A 1135 -58.23 16.65 0.30
CA GLY A 1135 -59.29 17.39 -0.38
C GLY A 1135 -59.15 17.29 -1.90
N GLU A 1136 -60.22 16.82 -2.56
CA GLU A 1136 -60.39 16.69 -4.01
C GLU A 1136 -60.19 18.00 -4.81
N PRO A 1137 -59.95 17.92 -6.14
CA PRO A 1137 -59.55 19.07 -6.96
C PRO A 1137 -60.74 19.81 -7.58
N PRO A 1138 -60.54 21.09 -7.96
CA PRO A 1138 -61.29 21.63 -9.09
C PRO A 1138 -60.39 22.27 -10.17
N THR A 1139 -60.54 21.72 -11.37
CA THR A 1139 -60.68 22.37 -12.70
C THR A 1139 -60.24 23.84 -12.90
N SER A 1140 -59.26 24.04 -13.80
CA SER A 1140 -59.12 24.99 -14.97
C SER A 1140 -59.94 26.31 -15.01
N PRO A 1141 -59.52 27.43 -15.66
CA PRO A 1141 -58.66 27.46 -16.85
C PRO A 1141 -57.66 28.63 -17.05
N ALA A 1142 -56.82 28.44 -18.06
CA ALA A 1142 -55.87 29.35 -18.69
C ALA A 1142 -56.47 30.68 -19.18
N GLN A 1143 -55.63 31.74 -19.28
CA GLN A 1143 -55.39 32.60 -20.47
C GLN A 1143 -54.58 33.89 -20.12
N PRO A 1144 -53.99 34.62 -21.11
CA PRO A 1144 -52.53 34.76 -21.28
C PRO A 1144 -52.07 36.24 -21.22
N LEU A 1145 -50.78 36.53 -21.46
CA LEU A 1145 -50.23 37.76 -22.09
C LEU A 1145 -48.69 37.70 -22.03
N ASN A 1146 -47.98 37.41 -23.14
CA ASN A 1146 -47.47 38.37 -24.14
C ASN A 1146 -46.83 39.64 -23.55
N LEU A 1147 -45.51 39.80 -23.72
CA LEU A 1147 -44.93 41.03 -24.27
C LEU A 1147 -43.48 40.83 -24.77
N ALA A 1148 -43.31 41.36 -25.97
CA ALA A 1148 -42.19 41.34 -26.91
C ALA A 1148 -41.00 42.29 -26.58
N TRP A 1149 -39.78 41.83 -26.94
CA TRP A 1149 -38.64 42.55 -27.59
C TRP A 1149 -37.64 43.39 -26.74
N PRO A 1150 -36.40 43.71 -27.22
CA PRO A 1150 -35.56 43.06 -28.26
C PRO A 1150 -34.04 42.95 -27.95
N VAL A 1151 -33.35 42.26 -28.86
CA VAL A 1151 -31.90 42.19 -29.10
C VAL A 1151 -31.35 43.49 -29.71
N ALA A 1152 -30.22 44.03 -29.21
CA ALA A 1152 -29.07 44.55 -29.99
C ALA A 1152 -27.96 45.22 -29.13
N LEU A 1153 -26.69 44.98 -29.53
CA LEU A 1153 -25.40 45.55 -29.08
C LEU A 1153 -24.94 45.12 -27.67
N ILE A 1154 -23.72 44.60 -27.43
CA ILE A 1154 -22.42 45.19 -27.78
C ILE A 1154 -21.37 44.09 -28.05
N VAL A 1155 -20.89 44.06 -29.29
CA VAL A 1155 -19.58 43.57 -29.71
C VAL A 1155 -18.55 44.62 -29.29
N ALA A 1156 -17.86 44.43 -28.15
CA ALA A 1156 -16.70 45.28 -27.78
C ALA A 1156 -15.77 44.69 -26.69
N ALA A 1157 -15.87 43.41 -26.30
CA ALA A 1157 -15.03 42.86 -25.22
C ALA A 1157 -14.08 41.72 -25.67
N VAL A 1158 -14.10 41.34 -26.95
CA VAL A 1158 -13.33 40.17 -27.47
C VAL A 1158 -12.00 40.55 -28.14
N LEU A 1159 -11.64 41.84 -28.17
CA LEU A 1159 -10.42 42.32 -28.85
C LEU A 1159 -9.32 42.89 -27.93
N ALA A 1160 -9.43 42.74 -26.61
CA ALA A 1160 -8.45 43.30 -25.67
C ALA A 1160 -7.57 42.26 -24.94
N VAL A 1161 -7.80 40.95 -25.11
CA VAL A 1161 -7.07 39.91 -24.35
C VAL A 1161 -6.00 39.19 -25.18
N MET A 1162 -5.99 39.33 -26.51
CA MET A 1162 -5.00 38.67 -27.39
C MET A 1162 -3.71 39.47 -27.66
N ALA A 1163 -3.40 40.52 -26.89
CA ALA A 1163 -2.24 41.39 -27.16
C ALA A 1163 -1.19 41.48 -26.04
N PHE A 1164 -1.22 40.61 -25.01
CA PHE A 1164 -0.22 40.65 -23.93
C PHE A 1164 0.67 39.41 -23.81
N ALA A 1165 0.47 38.38 -24.63
CA ALA A 1165 1.25 37.13 -24.62
C ALA A 1165 2.50 37.13 -25.54
N ALA A 1166 3.15 38.29 -25.72
CA ALA A 1166 4.41 38.38 -26.47
C ALA A 1166 5.30 39.51 -25.95
N ARG A 1167 5.91 39.33 -24.78
CA ARG A 1167 7.17 39.97 -24.34
C ARG A 1167 7.52 39.54 -22.91
N ARG A 1168 8.37 38.51 -22.78
CA ARG A 1168 9.55 38.46 -21.89
C ARG A 1168 10.16 37.06 -21.90
N ARG A 1169 11.09 36.85 -22.83
CA ARG A 1169 12.25 35.97 -22.66
C ARG A 1169 13.45 36.89 -22.43
N SER A 1170 14.11 36.74 -21.29
CA SER A 1170 15.52 36.98 -21.03
C SER A 1170 15.90 36.15 -19.82
#